data_AF-A0A8D2NAC3-F1
#
_entry.id   AF-A0A8D2NAC3-F1
#
_cell.length_a   1.000
_cell.length_b   1.000
_cell.length_c   1.000
_cell.angle_alpha   90.00
_cell.angle_beta   90.00
_cell.angle_gamma   90.00
#
_symmetry.space_group_name_H-M   'P 1'
#
loop_
_entity.id
_entity.type
_entity.pdbx_description
1 polymer ?
#
loop_
_entity_poly.entity_id
_entity_poly.type
_entity_poly.pdbx_seq_one_letter_code
_entity_poly.pdbx_strand_id
1 'polypeptide(L)'
;MSRHVGAGAARCPRSPAGATGPKAAAEAAALTCWTQLQPKASTGNRASSSLGSRRRGRNSKGCRFLETKRGACANDLSVEECCDKGVEWAITNRICASLPLISESRECSMTQVQCCRSQLEKQSCSDGVEFANAREECDSHIAKNSTCEAEYFKTCCYCCLLGKAAQVQGQSCEPNPKMGYQCGIVFKTCCGKGQEGIDLSISDYPPKKEPVDISKEELDQEDPYLHDGCRGGGPCSQQCRDTGSSYVCSCFVGYQLQPDGITCEDINECITGTHNCGIGQTCVNTLGSFRCQRDTSCGTGYELTDDSRCKDIDECETGTHNCPPDFICQNTPGSFRCRPKLQCMSGFIQDALGNCIDINECLSTNMPCPAGQICINTDGSFTCQRISPSCGRGYHLNEDGTRCVDVDECSSSNQPCGEGHVCINAPGNYRCECKAGYSFDVISRTCIDINECRRYPGRLCAHKCENTPGSYYCTCTMGFKLSADGRSCEDLNECESNPCSQECANVYGSYQCYCRRGFQLSDIDGISCEDIDECALPTGGHICSFRCVNIPGSFQCTCPSTGYRLAPNARNCQDIDECVAESHNCSFNETCFNIQGGFRCLSLECPENYRKSGDTVRLEKTDTIRCIKSCRPNDVSCLLDPVHTISHTVISLPTFREFTRPEEIIFLRAITPTYPANQADIIFDITEGNLRDSFDIIKRYMDGMTVGVVRQVRPIIGPFHAILKLEMNYVMGGVVSHRNIVNVHIFVSEYWF
;
A
#
# COMPACT_ATOMS: atom_id res chain seq x y z
N MET A 1 60.53 2.58 -11.63
CA MET A 1 60.77 4.02 -11.84
C MET A 1 59.55 4.76 -11.28
N SER A 2 59.61 5.29 -10.05
CA SER A 2 60.03 6.68 -9.71
C SER A 2 58.92 7.69 -10.03
N ARG A 3 58.03 8.02 -9.08
CA ARG A 3 58.11 9.09 -8.03
C ARG A 3 58.23 10.54 -8.57
N HIS A 4 57.16 11.34 -8.44
CA HIS A 4 57.03 12.52 -7.56
C HIS A 4 55.68 13.24 -7.82
N VAL A 5 54.83 13.48 -6.81
CA VAL A 5 54.76 14.63 -5.86
C VAL A 5 54.27 15.95 -6.48
N GLY A 6 53.17 16.48 -5.93
CA GLY A 6 52.66 17.84 -6.19
C GLY A 6 51.47 18.16 -5.28
N ALA A 7 51.68 18.95 -4.23
CA ALA A 7 50.63 19.43 -3.32
C ALA A 7 50.38 20.93 -3.54
N GLY A 8 49.13 21.37 -3.38
CA GLY A 8 48.76 22.79 -3.47
C GLY A 8 47.50 23.08 -2.67
N ALA A 9 47.59 23.99 -1.70
CA ALA A 9 46.48 24.43 -0.87
C ALA A 9 46.09 25.87 -1.18
N ALA A 10 44.78 26.18 -1.15
CA ALA A 10 44.26 27.55 -1.21
C ALA A 10 43.00 27.69 -0.34
N ARG A 11 42.82 28.87 0.28
CA ARG A 11 41.69 29.20 1.19
C ARG A 11 40.57 29.94 0.45
N CYS A 12 39.38 29.96 1.07
CA CYS A 12 38.14 30.61 0.63
C CYS A 12 38.28 32.14 0.41
N PRO A 13 37.27 32.77 -0.23
CA PRO A 13 36.30 33.51 0.60
C PRO A 13 34.82 33.57 0.09
N ARG A 14 33.91 33.69 1.08
CA ARG A 14 32.63 34.48 1.11
C ARG A 14 31.47 34.25 0.11
N SER A 15 30.29 33.99 0.69
CA SER A 15 28.91 34.31 0.23
C SER A 15 28.64 35.85 0.22
N PRO A 16 27.49 36.42 -0.25
CA PRO A 16 26.09 35.97 -0.03
C PRO A 16 25.02 36.27 -1.12
N ALA A 17 23.76 35.85 -0.84
CA ALA A 17 22.47 36.24 -1.47
C ALA A 17 22.25 35.88 -2.96
N GLY A 18 21.02 35.66 -3.46
CA GLY A 18 19.69 35.59 -2.84
C GLY A 18 18.58 35.51 -3.92
N ALA A 19 17.31 35.23 -3.53
CA ALA A 19 16.09 35.21 -4.37
C ALA A 19 15.98 34.06 -5.42
N THR A 20 14.81 33.56 -5.85
CA THR A 20 13.40 33.64 -5.40
C THR A 20 12.56 32.58 -6.14
N GLY A 21 11.59 31.96 -5.46
CA GLY A 21 10.33 31.51 -6.08
C GLY A 21 10.27 30.11 -6.72
N PRO A 22 9.04 29.59 -7.00
CA PRO A 22 8.79 28.14 -7.00
C PRO A 22 8.29 27.57 -8.35
N LYS A 23 8.51 26.26 -8.58
CA LYS A 23 7.62 25.32 -9.30
C LYS A 23 8.26 23.91 -9.42
N ALA A 24 7.99 23.04 -8.46
CA ALA A 24 8.17 21.58 -8.56
C ALA A 24 7.38 20.92 -7.41
N ALA A 25 6.05 20.96 -7.51
CA ALA A 25 5.13 20.39 -6.52
C ALA A 25 3.98 19.67 -7.23
N ALA A 26 4.33 18.59 -7.92
CA ALA A 26 3.48 17.52 -8.41
C ALA A 26 4.40 16.28 -8.55
N GLU A 27 3.86 15.07 -8.36
CA GLU A 27 4.58 13.78 -8.50
C GLU A 27 5.65 13.45 -7.43
N ALA A 28 5.33 13.65 -6.15
CA ALA A 28 6.11 13.09 -5.03
C ALA A 28 5.24 12.70 -3.81
N ALA A 29 4.07 12.09 -4.05
CA ALA A 29 3.03 11.89 -3.03
C ALA A 29 2.60 10.42 -2.78
N ALA A 30 3.34 9.42 -3.27
CA ALA A 30 2.92 8.01 -3.23
C ALA A 30 3.80 7.06 -2.39
N LEU A 31 4.91 7.53 -1.80
CA LEU A 31 5.94 6.65 -1.20
C LEU A 31 6.61 7.22 0.08
N THR A 32 5.80 7.62 1.06
CA THR A 32 6.30 8.10 2.37
C THR A 32 5.36 7.73 3.54
N CYS A 33 5.16 6.42 3.79
CA CYS A 33 4.44 5.99 4.99
C CYS A 33 4.98 4.71 5.71
N TRP A 34 6.08 4.09 5.24
CA TRP A 34 6.52 2.78 5.76
C TRP A 34 8.01 2.65 6.16
N THR A 35 8.80 3.73 6.19
CA THR A 35 10.24 3.64 6.51
C THR A 35 10.73 4.74 7.47
N GLN A 36 10.65 4.50 8.79
CA GLN A 36 11.52 5.14 9.79
C GLN A 36 11.45 4.48 11.19
N LEU A 37 12.08 3.31 11.37
CA LEU A 37 12.33 2.71 12.70
C LEU A 37 13.72 2.04 12.79
N GLN A 38 14.78 2.85 12.83
CA GLN A 38 16.07 2.50 13.46
C GLN A 38 16.73 3.78 14.04
N PRO A 39 17.19 3.79 15.30
CA PRO A 39 17.80 4.96 15.93
C PRO A 39 19.31 5.05 15.62
N LYS A 40 19.79 6.24 15.23
CA LYS A 40 21.24 6.52 15.20
C LYS A 40 21.77 6.73 16.62
N ALA A 41 22.61 5.82 17.09
CA ALA A 41 23.40 6.03 18.30
C ALA A 41 24.46 7.13 18.07
N SER A 42 24.58 8.07 19.02
CA SER A 42 25.68 9.04 19.03
C SER A 42 26.80 8.56 19.97
N THR A 43 27.98 8.35 19.40
CA THR A 43 29.19 7.98 20.15
C THR A 43 29.68 9.14 21.01
N GLY A 44 29.81 8.93 22.31
CA GLY A 44 30.42 9.90 23.22
C GLY A 44 31.94 9.93 23.12
N ASN A 45 32.53 11.12 23.21
CA ASN A 45 33.95 11.31 23.51
C ASN A 45 34.10 12.01 24.87
N ARG A 46 35.13 11.64 25.63
CA ARG A 46 35.35 12.05 27.03
C ARG A 46 36.78 12.60 27.21
N ALA A 47 37.01 13.29 28.33
CA ALA A 47 38.25 13.98 28.75
C ALA A 47 38.43 15.39 28.13
N SER A 48 38.91 16.42 28.86
CA SER A 48 39.23 16.55 30.30
C SER A 48 39.64 17.98 30.66
N SER A 49 39.18 18.56 31.80
CA SER A 49 39.97 19.55 32.60
C SER A 49 39.29 20.01 33.91
N SER A 50 39.86 19.60 35.05
CA SER A 50 40.17 20.38 36.28
C SER A 50 39.22 21.44 36.93
N LEU A 51 38.94 21.19 38.24
CA LEU A 51 38.86 22.12 39.41
C LEU A 51 37.83 23.28 39.45
N GLY A 52 37.25 23.55 40.64
CA GLY A 52 36.75 24.92 40.92
C GLY A 52 35.65 25.25 41.95
N SER A 53 35.24 24.36 42.87
CA SER A 53 34.49 24.65 44.13
C SER A 53 33.79 26.02 44.36
N ARG A 54 32.43 26.08 44.41
CA ARG A 54 31.64 26.45 45.62
C ARG A 54 30.11 26.71 45.40
N ARG A 55 29.32 26.11 46.31
CA ARG A 55 28.06 26.56 46.95
C ARG A 55 26.74 26.75 46.16
N ARG A 56 25.72 26.02 46.68
CA ARG A 56 24.27 26.33 46.81
C ARG A 56 23.40 26.34 45.55
N GLY A 57 22.38 25.48 45.56
CA GLY A 57 21.16 25.64 44.73
C GLY A 57 20.44 24.33 44.41
N ARG A 58 19.46 23.92 45.24
CA ARG A 58 18.40 23.01 44.77
C ARG A 58 17.57 23.76 43.73
N ASN A 59 17.42 23.22 42.52
CA ASN A 59 16.13 22.85 41.94
C ASN A 59 16.27 22.42 40.47
N SER A 60 15.77 21.23 40.18
CA SER A 60 15.30 20.83 38.86
C SER A 60 14.22 21.81 38.38
N LYS A 61 14.36 22.32 37.15
CA LYS A 61 13.31 23.07 36.44
C LYS A 61 13.29 22.68 34.97
N GLY A 62 12.33 21.82 34.62
CA GLY A 62 12.07 21.32 33.27
C GLY A 62 10.60 21.39 32.86
N CYS A 63 9.77 22.18 33.57
CA CYS A 63 8.39 22.46 33.16
C CYS A 63 8.14 23.97 33.11
N ARG A 64 7.67 24.46 31.95
CA ARG A 64 6.94 25.73 31.82
C ARG A 64 5.74 25.50 30.91
N PHE A 65 4.56 25.47 31.51
CA PHE A 65 3.28 25.65 30.82
C PHE A 65 2.91 27.13 30.83
N LEU A 66 2.20 27.58 29.80
CA LEU A 66 1.42 28.82 29.85
C LEU A 66 -0.03 28.45 30.20
N GLU A 67 -0.41 28.88 31.41
CA GLU A 67 -1.76 29.20 31.92
C GLU A 67 -2.90 28.16 31.92
N THR A 68 -3.45 27.98 33.15
CA THR A 68 -4.85 27.68 33.52
C THR A 68 -5.50 26.30 33.28
N LYS A 69 -4.93 25.23 33.87
CA LYS A 69 -5.58 24.40 34.94
C LYS A 69 -4.65 23.30 35.46
N ARG A 70 -4.96 22.74 36.64
CA ARG A 70 -4.11 21.76 37.35
C ARG A 70 -4.05 20.40 36.62
N GLY A 71 -2.84 19.86 36.47
CA GLY A 71 -2.56 18.45 36.20
C GLY A 71 -1.10 18.16 36.51
N ALA A 72 -0.82 17.16 37.36
CA ALA A 72 0.54 16.68 37.63
C ALA A 72 0.82 15.45 36.77
N CYS A 73 2.05 15.29 36.27
CA CYS A 73 2.46 14.06 35.59
C CYS A 73 2.42 12.91 36.59
N ALA A 74 1.66 11.86 36.27
CA ALA A 74 1.62 10.60 37.02
C ALA A 74 2.65 9.63 36.43
N ASN A 75 3.36 8.90 37.29
CA ASN A 75 4.51 8.08 36.88
C ASN A 75 4.16 6.68 36.36
N ASP A 76 2.92 6.24 36.48
CA ASP A 76 2.38 5.03 35.85
C ASP A 76 0.94 5.33 35.40
N LEU A 77 0.74 5.48 34.09
CA LEU A 77 -0.57 5.58 33.43
C LEU A 77 -0.75 4.30 32.61
N SER A 78 -1.95 3.72 32.62
CA SER A 78 -2.21 2.52 31.81
C SER A 78 -2.21 2.85 30.32
N VAL A 79 -1.98 1.83 29.48
CA VAL A 79 -2.05 1.95 28.01
C VAL A 79 -3.43 2.47 27.58
N GLU A 80 -4.49 2.06 28.29
CA GLU A 80 -5.88 2.47 28.05
C GLU A 80 -6.10 3.95 28.40
N GLU A 81 -5.65 4.41 29.57
CA GLU A 81 -5.74 5.82 29.98
C GLU A 81 -4.95 6.75 29.03
N CYS A 82 -3.81 6.29 28.52
CA CYS A 82 -3.04 7.01 27.50
C CYS A 82 -3.76 7.07 26.14
N CYS A 83 -4.50 6.02 25.78
CA CYS A 83 -5.34 5.99 24.58
C CYS A 83 -6.50 6.98 24.71
N ASP A 84 -7.23 6.96 25.83
CA ASP A 84 -8.37 7.85 26.11
C ASP A 84 -7.95 9.34 26.05
N LYS A 85 -6.78 9.68 26.59
CA LYS A 85 -6.23 11.04 26.49
C LYS A 85 -5.83 11.45 25.07
N GLY A 86 -5.50 10.49 24.21
CA GLY A 86 -5.33 10.72 22.76
C GLY A 86 -6.66 10.97 22.05
N VAL A 87 -7.69 10.19 22.39
CA VAL A 87 -9.06 10.31 21.85
C VAL A 87 -9.71 11.64 22.24
N GLU A 88 -9.65 12.03 23.52
CA GLU A 88 -10.16 13.31 24.04
C GLU A 88 -9.51 14.51 23.31
N TRP A 89 -8.20 14.42 23.03
CA TRP A 89 -7.48 15.47 22.30
C TRP A 89 -7.91 15.57 20.84
N ALA A 90 -8.11 14.43 20.16
CA ALA A 90 -8.59 14.38 18.78
C ALA A 90 -9.98 15.01 18.63
N ILE A 91 -10.92 14.65 19.52
CA ILE A 91 -12.28 15.20 19.53
C ILE A 91 -12.26 16.72 19.75
N THR A 92 -11.39 17.20 20.64
CA THR A 92 -11.37 18.62 21.05
C THR A 92 -10.65 19.53 20.04
N ASN A 93 -9.49 19.11 19.54
CA ASN A 93 -8.60 19.97 18.75
C ASN A 93 -8.57 19.63 17.26
N ARG A 94 -9.12 18.47 16.84
CA ARG A 94 -9.05 17.92 15.48
C ARG A 94 -7.64 17.97 14.84
N ILE A 95 -6.58 17.82 15.64
CA ILE A 95 -5.17 17.80 15.20
C ILE A 95 -4.36 16.86 16.10
N CYS A 96 -3.63 15.91 15.51
CA CYS A 96 -2.75 14.98 16.22
C CYS A 96 -1.24 15.26 16.04
N ALA A 97 -0.87 16.37 15.41
CA ALA A 97 0.54 16.77 15.19
C ALA A 97 1.24 17.32 16.45
N SER A 98 0.48 17.80 17.44
CA SER A 98 0.99 18.41 18.66
C SER A 98 0.19 17.95 19.89
N LEU A 99 0.49 16.74 20.36
CA LEU A 99 -0.13 16.14 21.54
C LEU A 99 0.57 16.58 22.85
N PRO A 100 -0.17 16.79 23.95
CA PRO A 100 0.41 17.11 25.25
C PRO A 100 1.10 15.89 25.86
N LEU A 101 2.29 16.10 26.41
CA LEU A 101 3.11 15.03 26.99
C LEU A 101 2.60 14.67 28.39
N ILE A 102 1.79 13.60 28.46
CA ILE A 102 1.07 13.16 29.68
C ILE A 102 1.89 12.22 30.58
N SER A 103 2.88 11.50 30.03
CA SER A 103 3.75 10.56 30.71
C SER A 103 5.13 10.54 30.07
N GLU A 104 6.17 10.17 30.82
CA GLU A 104 7.51 9.92 30.30
C GLU A 104 7.63 8.53 29.61
N SER A 105 6.62 7.66 29.73
CA SER A 105 6.60 6.35 29.06
C SER A 105 6.50 6.50 27.54
N ARG A 106 7.43 5.81 26.84
CA ARG A 106 7.43 5.71 25.37
C ARG A 106 6.22 4.92 24.85
N GLU A 107 5.73 3.96 25.61
CA GLU A 107 4.56 3.14 25.25
C GLU A 107 3.27 3.97 25.35
N CYS A 108 3.14 4.76 26.42
CA CYS A 108 2.04 5.71 26.60
C CYS A 108 1.99 6.74 25.45
N SER A 109 3.12 7.37 25.12
CA SER A 109 3.17 8.38 24.05
C SER A 109 2.92 7.80 22.65
N MET A 110 3.42 6.60 22.34
CA MET A 110 3.07 5.90 21.09
C MET A 110 1.57 5.61 21.02
N THR A 111 0.98 5.12 22.11
CA THR A 111 -0.45 4.78 22.18
C THR A 111 -1.32 6.02 22.03
N GLN A 112 -0.98 7.12 22.72
CA GLN A 112 -1.69 8.40 22.64
C GLN A 112 -1.72 8.96 21.21
N VAL A 113 -0.60 8.88 20.47
CA VAL A 113 -0.52 9.28 19.06
C VAL A 113 -1.40 8.41 18.17
N GLN A 114 -1.34 7.09 18.36
CA GLN A 114 -2.09 6.13 17.54
C GLN A 114 -3.61 6.26 17.76
N CYS A 115 -4.05 6.37 19.01
CA CYS A 115 -5.45 6.54 19.35
C CYS A 115 -6.01 7.91 18.91
N CYS A 116 -5.22 8.99 18.99
CA CYS A 116 -5.59 10.29 18.43
C CYS A 116 -5.86 10.18 16.92
N ARG A 117 -4.92 9.59 16.17
CA ARG A 117 -5.04 9.44 14.70
C ARG A 117 -6.24 8.57 14.31
N SER A 118 -6.44 7.44 14.98
CA SER A 118 -7.57 6.55 14.73
C SER A 118 -8.92 7.21 15.01
N GLN A 119 -9.01 8.05 16.04
CA GLN A 119 -10.24 8.80 16.32
C GLN A 119 -10.52 9.88 15.27
N LEU A 120 -9.46 10.55 14.79
CA LEU A 120 -9.59 11.59 13.77
C LEU A 120 -9.98 11.01 12.40
N GLU A 121 -9.41 9.87 12.02
CA GLU A 121 -9.82 9.07 10.85
C GLU A 121 -11.32 8.75 10.88
N LYS A 122 -11.84 8.28 12.03
CA LYS A 122 -13.28 8.00 12.22
C LYS A 122 -14.13 9.26 12.07
N GLN A 123 -13.71 10.41 12.61
CA GLN A 123 -14.45 11.67 12.48
C GLN A 123 -14.47 12.16 11.03
N SER A 124 -13.33 12.22 10.35
CA SER A 124 -13.26 12.61 8.92
C SER A 124 -14.06 11.67 8.02
N CYS A 125 -14.08 10.37 8.32
CA CYS A 125 -14.90 9.40 7.60
C CYS A 125 -16.40 9.62 7.85
N SER A 126 -16.82 9.87 9.10
CA SER A 126 -18.21 10.18 9.46
C SER A 126 -18.70 11.47 8.80
N ASP A 127 -17.90 12.54 8.84
CA ASP A 127 -18.20 13.82 8.18
C ASP A 127 -18.38 13.60 6.65
N GLY A 128 -17.57 12.73 6.03
CA GLY A 128 -17.68 12.36 4.60
C GLY A 128 -18.94 11.55 4.28
N VAL A 129 -19.34 10.65 5.17
CA VAL A 129 -20.60 9.88 5.05
C VAL A 129 -21.81 10.80 5.19
N GLU A 130 -21.80 11.75 6.14
CA GLU A 130 -22.89 12.72 6.29
C GLU A 130 -22.98 13.64 5.05
N PHE A 131 -21.84 14.05 4.50
CA PHE A 131 -21.79 14.85 3.28
C PHE A 131 -22.37 14.11 2.06
N ALA A 132 -22.01 12.84 1.85
CA ALA A 132 -22.61 11.95 0.84
C ALA A 132 -24.09 11.63 1.12
N ASN A 133 -24.57 11.84 2.34
CA ASN A 133 -25.99 11.73 2.65
C ASN A 133 -26.77 13.00 2.26
N ALA A 134 -26.16 14.17 2.35
CA ALA A 134 -26.77 15.47 2.04
C ALA A 134 -26.57 15.96 0.57
N ARG A 135 -25.57 15.44 -0.16
CA ARG A 135 -25.23 15.83 -1.54
C ARG A 135 -24.79 14.63 -2.37
N GLU A 136 -24.94 14.72 -3.69
CA GLU A 136 -24.58 13.66 -4.66
C GLU A 136 -23.11 13.73 -5.14
N GLU A 137 -22.34 14.73 -4.70
CA GLU A 137 -20.95 14.96 -5.11
C GLU A 137 -20.02 15.19 -3.91
N CYS A 138 -18.77 14.71 -4.00
CA CYS A 138 -17.78 14.72 -2.91
C CYS A 138 -16.63 15.77 -3.07
N ASP A 139 -16.60 16.54 -4.17
CA ASP A 139 -15.43 17.36 -4.53
C ASP A 139 -15.46 18.84 -4.07
N SER A 140 -16.56 19.33 -3.49
CA SER A 140 -16.76 20.77 -3.22
C SER A 140 -16.14 21.32 -1.92
N HIS A 141 -15.46 20.50 -1.11
CA HIS A 141 -14.78 20.96 0.12
C HIS A 141 -13.33 20.46 0.19
N ILE A 142 -12.38 21.40 0.09
CA ILE A 142 -11.05 21.53 0.77
C ILE A 142 -10.04 22.22 -0.15
N ALA A 143 -9.31 23.20 0.41
CA ALA A 143 -8.39 24.06 -0.33
C ALA A 143 -6.96 23.48 -0.41
N LYS A 144 -6.48 23.21 -1.64
CA LYS A 144 -5.10 23.18 -2.19
C LYS A 144 -3.90 22.58 -1.40
N ASN A 145 -4.04 22.12 -0.17
CA ASN A 145 -3.03 21.36 0.57
C ASN A 145 -3.58 19.96 0.88
N SER A 146 -2.98 18.93 0.29
CA SER A 146 -3.34 17.53 0.55
C SER A 146 -2.84 17.08 1.92
N THR A 147 -3.72 17.05 2.92
CA THR A 147 -3.50 16.33 4.18
C THR A 147 -4.15 14.95 4.10
N CYS A 148 -3.60 13.95 4.81
CA CYS A 148 -4.21 12.60 4.86
C CYS A 148 -5.66 12.61 5.34
N GLU A 149 -6.02 13.60 6.17
CA GLU A 149 -7.37 13.80 6.72
C GLU A 149 -8.42 14.04 5.62
N ALA A 150 -8.03 14.74 4.54
CA ALA A 150 -8.88 14.97 3.37
C ALA A 150 -9.05 13.70 2.50
N GLU A 151 -8.07 12.80 2.52
CA GLU A 151 -8.08 11.54 1.78
C GLU A 151 -9.07 10.54 2.40
N TYR A 152 -9.11 10.45 3.73
CA TYR A 152 -10.11 9.66 4.46
C TYR A 152 -11.55 10.17 4.24
N PHE A 153 -11.75 11.50 4.30
CA PHE A 153 -13.05 12.12 4.03
C PHE A 153 -13.55 11.77 2.62
N LYS A 154 -12.72 11.97 1.58
CA LYS A 154 -13.09 11.64 0.20
C LYS A 154 -13.39 10.16 0.02
N THR A 155 -12.53 9.29 0.56
CA THR A 155 -12.70 7.84 0.47
C THR A 155 -14.06 7.42 1.02
N CYS A 156 -14.39 7.80 2.27
CA CYS A 156 -15.69 7.43 2.86
C CYS A 156 -16.90 8.07 2.14
N CYS A 157 -16.76 9.29 1.63
CA CYS A 157 -17.81 9.95 0.84
C CYS A 157 -18.14 9.15 -0.45
N TYR A 158 -17.14 8.82 -1.29
CA TYR A 158 -17.38 8.02 -2.50
C TYR A 158 -17.88 6.60 -2.18
N CYS A 159 -17.36 5.95 -1.15
CA CYS A 159 -17.83 4.62 -0.73
C CYS A 159 -19.31 4.62 -0.30
N CYS A 160 -19.78 5.70 0.31
CA CYS A 160 -21.19 5.87 0.68
C CYS A 160 -22.09 6.10 -0.54
N LEU A 161 -21.65 6.93 -1.50
CA LEU A 161 -22.36 7.14 -2.77
C LEU A 161 -22.48 5.84 -3.59
N LEU A 162 -21.43 5.01 -3.61
CA LEU A 162 -21.47 3.69 -4.25
C LEU A 162 -22.49 2.76 -3.58
N GLY A 163 -22.60 2.78 -2.24
CA GLY A 163 -23.61 2.02 -1.50
C GLY A 163 -25.04 2.46 -1.83
N LYS A 164 -25.28 3.77 -1.94
CA LYS A 164 -26.56 4.33 -2.40
C LYS A 164 -26.87 3.95 -3.85
N ALA A 165 -25.88 4.02 -4.75
CA ALA A 165 -26.07 3.66 -6.15
C ALA A 165 -26.45 2.18 -6.32
N ALA A 166 -25.83 1.28 -5.55
CA ALA A 166 -26.19 -0.14 -5.51
C ALA A 166 -27.64 -0.35 -5.04
N GLN A 167 -28.07 0.36 -3.98
CA GLN A 167 -29.45 0.31 -3.47
C GLN A 167 -30.48 0.79 -4.53
N VAL A 168 -30.21 1.88 -5.24
CA VAL A 168 -31.09 2.41 -6.31
C VAL A 168 -31.14 1.46 -7.52
N GLN A 169 -30.05 0.75 -7.80
CA GLN A 169 -29.97 -0.24 -8.89
C GLN A 169 -30.47 -1.65 -8.49
N GLY A 170 -30.99 -1.83 -7.27
CA GLY A 170 -31.49 -3.12 -6.78
C GLY A 170 -30.42 -4.20 -6.62
N GLN A 171 -29.15 -3.81 -6.49
CA GLN A 171 -28.01 -4.73 -6.32
C GLN A 171 -27.82 -5.10 -4.85
N SER A 172 -27.13 -6.22 -4.60
CA SER A 172 -26.84 -6.69 -3.24
C SER A 172 -25.98 -5.69 -2.46
N CYS A 173 -26.37 -5.40 -1.21
CA CYS A 173 -25.58 -4.60 -0.26
C CYS A 173 -24.33 -5.32 0.30
N GLU A 174 -23.91 -6.44 -0.29
CA GLU A 174 -22.64 -7.09 0.06
C GLU A 174 -21.45 -6.42 -0.66
N PRO A 175 -20.41 -5.99 0.07
CA PRO A 175 -19.25 -5.34 -0.54
C PRO A 175 -18.40 -6.34 -1.34
N ASN A 176 -17.91 -5.91 -2.50
CA ASN A 176 -16.98 -6.69 -3.31
C ASN A 176 -15.69 -7.01 -2.50
N PRO A 177 -15.19 -8.26 -2.48
CA PRO A 177 -13.98 -8.63 -1.71
C PRO A 177 -12.69 -7.90 -2.14
N LYS A 178 -12.68 -7.20 -3.29
CA LYS A 178 -11.58 -6.32 -3.71
C LYS A 178 -11.67 -4.89 -3.17
N MET A 179 -12.75 -4.55 -2.45
CA MET A 179 -12.97 -3.24 -1.84
C MET A 179 -12.27 -3.19 -0.47
N GLY A 180 -11.57 -2.09 -0.17
CA GLY A 180 -10.85 -1.94 1.11
C GLY A 180 -11.80 -2.02 2.33
N TYR A 181 -11.35 -2.66 3.42
CA TYR A 181 -12.19 -2.98 4.59
C TYR A 181 -13.06 -1.82 5.11
N GLN A 182 -12.47 -0.63 5.30
CA GLN A 182 -13.22 0.56 5.74
C GLN A 182 -14.30 0.98 4.74
N CYS A 183 -13.96 0.97 3.44
CA CYS A 183 -14.89 1.29 2.36
C CYS A 183 -16.04 0.29 2.27
N GLY A 184 -15.77 -1.01 2.46
CA GLY A 184 -16.79 -2.07 2.47
C GLY A 184 -17.80 -1.94 3.61
N ILE A 185 -17.36 -1.47 4.79
CA ILE A 185 -18.27 -1.15 5.91
C ILE A 185 -19.16 0.03 5.54
N VAL A 186 -18.56 1.14 5.08
CA VAL A 186 -19.32 2.36 4.72
C VAL A 186 -20.33 2.09 3.60
N PHE A 187 -19.94 1.33 2.57
CA PHE A 187 -20.82 0.89 1.49
C PHE A 187 -22.05 0.18 2.02
N LYS A 188 -21.86 -0.84 2.89
CA LYS A 188 -22.94 -1.61 3.50
C LYS A 188 -23.85 -0.74 4.38
N THR A 189 -23.27 0.17 5.19
CA THR A 189 -24.04 1.09 6.04
C THR A 189 -24.87 2.08 5.23
N CYS A 190 -24.37 2.62 4.12
CA CYS A 190 -25.12 3.55 3.27
C CYS A 190 -26.17 2.85 2.39
N CYS A 191 -25.96 1.59 2.01
CA CYS A 191 -26.93 0.76 1.31
C CYS A 191 -28.14 0.41 2.21
N GLY A 192 -27.89 0.03 3.47
CA GLY A 192 -28.93 -0.42 4.41
C GLY A 192 -29.87 0.66 4.97
N LYS A 193 -29.52 1.96 4.94
CA LYS A 193 -30.33 3.04 5.52
C LYS A 193 -31.67 3.31 4.81
N GLY A 194 -31.98 2.60 3.71
CA GLY A 194 -33.28 2.67 3.03
C GLY A 194 -34.40 1.82 3.65
N GLN A 195 -34.19 1.17 4.80
CA GLN A 195 -35.13 0.20 5.38
C GLN A 195 -35.58 0.46 6.84
N GLU A 196 -35.31 1.63 7.42
CA GLU A 196 -35.84 2.01 8.74
C GLU A 196 -36.89 3.12 8.63
N GLY A 197 -38.18 2.75 8.69
CA GLY A 197 -39.27 3.69 8.50
C GLY A 197 -40.69 3.14 8.69
N ILE A 198 -40.89 2.11 9.53
CA ILE A 198 -42.22 1.57 9.88
C ILE A 198 -42.23 1.15 11.36
N ASP A 199 -42.94 1.87 12.24
CA ASP A 199 -44.29 1.52 12.73
C ASP A 199 -44.81 2.50 13.82
N LEU A 200 -46.10 2.38 14.17
CA LEU A 200 -46.89 2.97 15.28
C LEU A 200 -47.74 4.24 15.01
N SER A 201 -48.95 3.99 14.49
CA SER A 201 -50.29 4.54 14.86
C SER A 201 -50.54 6.08 14.84
N ILE A 202 -51.72 6.62 14.51
CA ILE A 202 -53.13 6.18 14.68
C ILE A 202 -53.99 6.48 13.42
N SER A 203 -55.10 5.76 13.27
CA SER A 203 -56.09 5.77 12.16
C SER A 203 -57.09 6.93 12.14
N ASP A 204 -57.70 7.21 10.98
CA ASP A 204 -59.17 7.20 10.86
C ASP A 204 -59.74 7.07 9.42
N TYR A 205 -60.71 6.14 9.27
CA TYR A 205 -61.71 5.93 8.20
C TYR A 205 -61.34 5.35 6.78
N PRO A 206 -62.29 4.64 6.10
CA PRO A 206 -62.02 3.51 5.17
C PRO A 206 -62.57 3.77 3.74
N PRO A 207 -62.77 2.77 2.81
CA PRO A 207 -62.46 1.33 2.76
C PRO A 207 -61.65 0.94 1.48
N LYS A 208 -61.49 -0.30 0.96
CA LYS A 208 -62.06 -1.67 1.13
C LYS A 208 -60.98 -2.77 0.95
N LYS A 209 -61.30 -4.01 1.36
CA LYS A 209 -60.96 -5.29 0.70
C LYS A 209 -62.31 -5.97 0.32
N GLU A 210 -62.43 -6.96 -0.58
CA GLU A 210 -61.89 -8.33 -0.49
C GLU A 210 -61.96 -9.08 -1.85
N PRO A 211 -61.32 -10.26 -1.98
CA PRO A 211 -61.26 -11.07 -3.20
C PRO A 211 -62.45 -12.05 -3.34
N VAL A 212 -62.43 -12.94 -4.35
CA VAL A 212 -62.64 -14.40 -4.22
C VAL A 212 -62.46 -15.11 -5.58
N ASP A 213 -62.17 -16.40 -5.52
CA ASP A 213 -61.83 -17.37 -6.57
C ASP A 213 -63.08 -17.94 -7.34
N ILE A 214 -62.85 -18.93 -8.22
CA ILE A 214 -63.77 -19.91 -8.87
C ILE A 214 -64.00 -19.74 -10.40
N SER A 215 -63.12 -20.43 -11.15
CA SER A 215 -63.31 -21.27 -12.36
C SER A 215 -64.33 -20.98 -13.50
N LYS A 216 -63.86 -21.31 -14.71
CA LYS A 216 -64.51 -21.82 -15.96
C LYS A 216 -64.78 -20.86 -17.13
N GLU A 217 -64.79 -21.50 -18.31
CA GLU A 217 -65.08 -21.00 -19.68
C GLU A 217 -64.01 -20.04 -20.28
N GLU A 218 -63.66 -20.08 -21.58
CA GLU A 218 -63.48 -21.20 -22.54
C GLU A 218 -62.68 -20.67 -23.78
N LEU A 219 -61.96 -21.54 -24.49
CA LEU A 219 -61.39 -21.41 -25.86
C LEU A 219 -60.42 -20.25 -26.24
N ASP A 220 -59.17 -20.69 -26.46
CA ASP A 220 -58.38 -20.60 -27.72
C ASP A 220 -57.56 -19.36 -28.16
N GLN A 221 -56.33 -19.73 -28.59
CA GLN A 221 -55.34 -19.09 -29.48
C GLN A 221 -54.39 -18.02 -28.91
N GLU A 222 -53.10 -18.39 -28.86
CA GLU A 222 -51.96 -17.46 -28.86
C GLU A 222 -51.84 -16.75 -30.22
N ASP A 223 -51.45 -15.47 -30.21
CA ASP A 223 -51.02 -14.71 -31.40
C ASP A 223 -49.52 -14.34 -31.27
N PRO A 224 -48.61 -14.73 -32.19
CA PRO A 224 -47.16 -14.73 -31.96
C PRO A 224 -46.39 -13.39 -31.88
N TYR A 225 -47.02 -12.25 -31.57
CA TYR A 225 -46.41 -10.91 -31.69
C TYR A 225 -46.38 -10.09 -30.37
N LEU A 226 -45.79 -10.64 -29.30
CA LEU A 226 -45.78 -9.98 -27.98
C LEU A 226 -44.63 -8.96 -27.74
N HIS A 227 -43.76 -8.68 -28.72
CA HIS A 227 -42.66 -7.70 -28.59
C HIS A 227 -42.60 -6.76 -29.82
N ASP A 228 -43.28 -5.62 -29.74
CA ASP A 228 -43.13 -4.46 -30.66
C ASP A 228 -43.18 -3.16 -29.83
N GLY A 229 -42.05 -2.45 -29.76
CA GLY A 229 -41.84 -1.25 -28.97
C GLY A 229 -42.49 0.03 -29.52
N CYS A 230 -43.11 -0.01 -30.69
CA CYS A 230 -43.87 1.14 -31.23
C CYS A 230 -45.38 1.07 -30.92
N ARG A 231 -45.86 0.01 -30.25
CA ARG A 231 -47.29 -0.16 -29.93
C ARG A 231 -47.76 0.87 -28.90
N GLY A 232 -48.62 1.80 -29.33
CA GLY A 232 -49.16 2.89 -28.49
C GLY A 232 -48.56 4.28 -28.77
N GLY A 233 -47.66 4.40 -29.76
CA GLY A 233 -47.10 5.68 -30.23
C GLY A 233 -45.58 5.74 -30.17
N GLY A 234 -44.96 4.96 -29.27
CA GLY A 234 -43.51 4.94 -29.08
C GLY A 234 -42.95 6.29 -28.57
N PRO A 235 -41.61 6.45 -28.58
CA PRO A 235 -40.95 7.68 -28.16
C PRO A 235 -40.82 8.75 -29.26
N CYS A 236 -41.11 8.40 -30.53
CA CYS A 236 -41.00 9.29 -31.68
C CYS A 236 -42.16 10.28 -31.76
N SER A 237 -41.91 11.54 -32.17
CA SER A 237 -42.98 12.54 -32.20
C SER A 237 -43.99 12.37 -33.35
N GLN A 238 -43.72 11.54 -34.35
CA GLN A 238 -44.60 11.32 -35.53
C GLN A 238 -44.70 9.85 -35.95
N GLN A 239 -43.68 9.28 -36.62
CA GLN A 239 -43.65 7.85 -36.98
C GLN A 239 -42.55 7.11 -36.24
N CYS A 240 -42.85 5.89 -35.80
CA CYS A 240 -41.97 4.98 -35.08
C CYS A 240 -41.91 3.64 -35.84
N ARG A 241 -40.71 3.07 -36.02
CA ARG A 241 -40.52 1.71 -36.53
C ARG A 241 -39.55 0.94 -35.63
N ASP A 242 -40.01 -0.18 -35.07
CA ASP A 242 -39.16 -1.07 -34.27
C ASP A 242 -38.30 -1.97 -35.18
N THR A 243 -37.10 -2.30 -34.70
CA THR A 243 -36.14 -3.22 -35.33
C THR A 243 -35.69 -4.34 -34.37
N GLY A 244 -36.27 -4.44 -33.18
CA GLY A 244 -36.04 -5.51 -32.20
C GLY A 244 -34.88 -5.27 -31.23
N SER A 245 -33.98 -4.33 -31.52
CA SER A 245 -32.94 -3.85 -30.60
C SER A 245 -32.94 -2.32 -30.41
N SER A 246 -33.70 -1.59 -31.24
CA SER A 246 -33.84 -0.14 -31.20
C SER A 246 -35.03 0.32 -32.06
N TYR A 247 -35.61 1.48 -31.73
CA TYR A 247 -36.63 2.14 -32.53
C TYR A 247 -36.00 3.20 -33.45
N VAL A 248 -36.58 3.40 -34.64
CA VAL A 248 -36.18 4.42 -35.61
C VAL A 248 -37.35 5.37 -35.85
N CYS A 249 -37.10 6.67 -35.76
CA CYS A 249 -38.11 7.72 -35.93
C CYS A 249 -38.06 8.34 -37.34
N SER A 250 -39.22 8.67 -37.90
CA SER A 250 -39.35 9.42 -39.16
C SER A 250 -40.50 10.44 -39.11
N CYS A 251 -40.38 11.50 -39.91
CA CYS A 251 -41.38 12.58 -40.00
C CYS A 251 -42.29 12.41 -41.23
N PHE A 252 -43.49 13.00 -41.15
CA PHE A 252 -44.38 13.17 -42.30
C PHE A 252 -43.80 14.20 -43.29
N VAL A 253 -44.24 14.11 -44.55
CA VAL A 253 -43.87 15.09 -45.59
C VAL A 253 -44.32 16.48 -45.17
N GLY A 254 -43.45 17.49 -45.29
CA GLY A 254 -43.64 18.84 -44.74
C GLY A 254 -42.94 19.09 -43.40
N TYR A 255 -42.32 18.07 -42.79
CA TYR A 255 -41.59 18.19 -41.53
C TYR A 255 -40.14 17.67 -41.66
N GLN A 256 -39.21 18.26 -40.91
CA GLN A 256 -37.81 17.81 -40.80
C GLN A 256 -37.50 17.23 -39.40
N LEU A 257 -36.65 16.20 -39.35
CA LEU A 257 -36.22 15.58 -38.09
C LEU A 257 -35.05 16.39 -37.49
N GLN A 258 -35.13 16.70 -36.20
CA GLN A 258 -34.07 17.43 -35.50
C GLN A 258 -32.85 16.52 -35.18
N PRO A 259 -31.68 17.09 -34.82
CA PRO A 259 -30.45 16.32 -34.56
C PRO A 259 -30.50 15.40 -33.34
N ASP A 260 -31.57 15.50 -32.53
CA ASP A 260 -31.88 14.58 -31.43
C ASP A 260 -32.40 13.21 -31.94
N GLY A 261 -32.78 13.12 -33.21
CA GLY A 261 -33.26 11.91 -33.87
C GLY A 261 -34.68 11.48 -33.49
N ILE A 262 -35.43 12.32 -32.76
CA ILE A 262 -36.72 11.93 -32.14
C ILE A 262 -37.83 12.95 -32.45
N THR A 263 -37.52 14.23 -32.58
CA THR A 263 -38.51 15.31 -32.76
C THR A 263 -38.57 15.86 -34.19
N CYS A 264 -39.78 16.19 -34.65
CA CYS A 264 -40.07 16.69 -35.99
C CYS A 264 -40.59 18.14 -35.98
N GLU A 265 -40.00 19.02 -36.78
CA GLU A 265 -40.35 20.44 -36.90
C GLU A 265 -40.88 20.80 -38.29
N ASP A 266 -41.77 21.79 -38.36
CA ASP A 266 -42.47 22.24 -39.57
C ASP A 266 -41.55 22.95 -40.58
N ILE A 267 -41.66 22.64 -41.88
CA ILE A 267 -40.89 23.28 -42.94
C ILE A 267 -41.68 24.45 -43.51
N ASN A 268 -41.27 25.68 -43.19
CA ASN A 268 -41.95 26.89 -43.65
C ASN A 268 -41.71 27.18 -45.15
N GLU A 269 -42.64 26.79 -46.03
CA GLU A 269 -42.44 26.89 -47.49
C GLU A 269 -42.50 28.33 -48.02
N CYS A 270 -43.10 29.26 -47.24
CA CYS A 270 -43.11 30.69 -47.57
C CYS A 270 -41.72 31.36 -47.38
N ILE A 271 -40.83 30.80 -46.55
CA ILE A 271 -39.47 31.32 -46.33
C ILE A 271 -38.45 30.58 -47.19
N THR A 272 -38.61 29.27 -47.38
CA THR A 272 -37.71 28.45 -48.22
C THR A 272 -37.95 28.63 -49.72
N GLY A 273 -39.03 29.31 -50.12
CA GLY A 273 -39.30 29.70 -51.50
C GLY A 273 -39.85 28.58 -52.39
N THR A 274 -40.31 27.48 -51.80
CA THR A 274 -40.85 26.30 -52.50
C THR A 274 -42.37 26.33 -52.72
N HIS A 275 -43.01 27.48 -52.45
CA HIS A 275 -44.46 27.67 -52.60
C HIS A 275 -44.88 27.97 -54.06
N ASN A 276 -46.10 27.57 -54.44
CA ASN A 276 -46.62 27.72 -55.82
C ASN A 276 -47.78 28.74 -55.97
N CYS A 277 -47.88 29.72 -55.06
CA CYS A 277 -48.90 30.78 -55.12
C CYS A 277 -48.85 31.59 -56.44
N GLY A 278 -50.02 31.90 -56.99
CA GLY A 278 -50.14 32.64 -58.25
C GLY A 278 -49.89 34.15 -58.11
N ILE A 279 -49.64 34.83 -59.25
CA ILE A 279 -49.43 36.28 -59.29
C ILE A 279 -50.65 36.99 -58.67
N GLY A 280 -50.41 37.85 -57.68
CA GLY A 280 -51.46 38.53 -56.91
C GLY A 280 -51.97 37.73 -55.70
N GLN A 281 -51.25 36.72 -55.23
CA GLN A 281 -51.55 36.01 -53.97
C GLN A 281 -50.37 36.06 -52.98
N THR A 282 -50.68 36.20 -51.70
CA THR A 282 -49.71 36.18 -50.58
C THR A 282 -49.64 34.81 -49.92
N CYS A 283 -48.42 34.32 -49.64
CA CYS A 283 -48.17 33.03 -48.98
C CYS A 283 -48.31 33.16 -47.47
N VAL A 284 -49.01 32.22 -46.82
CA VAL A 284 -49.14 32.09 -45.37
C VAL A 284 -48.82 30.66 -44.96
N ASN A 285 -47.81 30.48 -44.10
CA ASN A 285 -47.41 29.17 -43.60
C ASN A 285 -48.47 28.57 -42.67
N THR A 286 -48.60 27.25 -42.67
CA THR A 286 -49.42 26.46 -41.75
C THR A 286 -48.67 25.21 -41.31
N LEU A 287 -49.08 24.59 -40.21
CA LEU A 287 -48.42 23.37 -39.73
C LEU A 287 -48.61 22.23 -40.76
N GLY A 288 -47.50 21.84 -41.40
CA GLY A 288 -47.37 20.78 -42.38
C GLY A 288 -47.57 21.18 -43.84
N SER A 289 -47.85 22.47 -44.15
CA SER A 289 -48.06 22.97 -45.52
C SER A 289 -48.24 24.50 -45.57
N PHE A 290 -48.37 25.10 -46.77
CA PHE A 290 -48.69 26.52 -46.94
C PHE A 290 -50.06 26.77 -47.61
N ARG A 291 -50.59 27.99 -47.49
CA ARG A 291 -51.79 28.45 -48.23
C ARG A 291 -51.63 29.85 -48.82
N CYS A 292 -52.36 30.15 -49.89
CA CYS A 292 -52.28 31.41 -50.63
C CYS A 292 -53.57 32.25 -50.52
N GLN A 293 -53.46 33.55 -50.24
CA GLN A 293 -54.59 34.49 -50.04
C GLN A 293 -54.58 35.62 -51.09
N ARG A 294 -55.74 36.22 -51.45
CA ARG A 294 -55.88 37.23 -52.53
C ARG A 294 -56.71 38.44 -52.07
N ASP A 295 -56.33 39.65 -52.50
CA ASP A 295 -57.05 40.91 -52.22
C ASP A 295 -57.87 41.43 -53.42
N THR A 296 -58.93 42.22 -53.14
CA THR A 296 -59.95 42.66 -54.12
C THR A 296 -60.01 44.19 -54.29
N SER A 297 -58.99 44.77 -54.93
CA SER A 297 -59.05 46.12 -55.50
C SER A 297 -58.08 46.26 -56.68
N CYS A 298 -58.38 47.14 -57.63
CA CYS A 298 -57.46 47.46 -58.72
C CYS A 298 -56.64 48.72 -58.41
N GLY A 299 -55.37 48.69 -58.78
CA GLY A 299 -54.42 49.77 -58.50
C GLY A 299 -54.71 51.05 -59.29
N THR A 300 -54.08 52.13 -58.85
CA THR A 300 -54.08 53.43 -59.54
C THR A 300 -53.62 53.28 -60.98
N GLY A 301 -54.30 53.93 -61.92
CA GLY A 301 -54.04 53.84 -63.37
C GLY A 301 -55.09 53.04 -64.16
N TYR A 302 -56.01 52.36 -63.47
CA TYR A 302 -57.10 51.59 -64.09
C TYR A 302 -58.48 52.01 -63.57
N GLU A 303 -59.48 52.08 -64.44
CA GLU A 303 -60.88 52.25 -64.08
C GLU A 303 -61.56 50.88 -63.87
N LEU A 304 -62.40 50.77 -62.84
CA LEU A 304 -63.18 49.57 -62.56
C LEU A 304 -64.49 49.62 -63.36
N THR A 305 -64.63 48.72 -64.34
CA THR A 305 -65.91 48.52 -65.04
C THR A 305 -66.86 47.68 -64.20
N ASP A 306 -68.18 47.85 -64.42
CA ASP A 306 -69.25 47.18 -63.63
C ASP A 306 -69.14 45.64 -63.60
N ASP A 307 -68.45 45.04 -64.59
CA ASP A 307 -68.12 43.61 -64.66
C ASP A 307 -67.00 43.16 -63.70
N SER A 308 -66.55 44.02 -62.77
CA SER A 308 -65.36 43.79 -61.93
C SER A 308 -64.07 43.54 -62.73
N ARG A 309 -63.96 44.14 -63.91
CA ARG A 309 -62.77 44.12 -64.77
C ARG A 309 -62.14 45.49 -64.86
N CYS A 310 -60.82 45.55 -64.85
CA CYS A 310 -60.08 46.80 -64.74
C CYS A 310 -59.52 47.19 -66.10
N LYS A 311 -59.93 48.35 -66.59
CA LYS A 311 -59.59 48.89 -67.90
C LYS A 311 -58.57 50.01 -67.76
N ASP A 312 -57.62 50.04 -68.68
CA ASP A 312 -56.55 51.04 -68.74
C ASP A 312 -57.08 52.44 -69.07
N ILE A 313 -56.48 53.48 -68.49
CA ILE A 313 -56.80 54.89 -68.75
C ILE A 313 -55.71 55.46 -69.68
N ASP A 314 -56.04 55.73 -70.94
CA ASP A 314 -55.07 56.31 -71.87
C ASP A 314 -54.88 57.82 -71.63
N GLU A 315 -53.82 58.20 -70.91
CA GLU A 315 -53.53 59.61 -70.61
C GLU A 315 -52.97 60.38 -71.82
N CYS A 316 -52.50 59.67 -72.86
CA CYS A 316 -52.08 60.27 -74.12
C CYS A 316 -53.26 60.68 -75.00
N GLU A 317 -54.31 59.86 -75.09
CA GLU A 317 -55.53 60.17 -75.86
C GLU A 317 -56.46 61.14 -75.11
N THR A 318 -56.51 61.09 -73.78
CA THR A 318 -57.30 62.04 -72.95
C THR A 318 -56.61 63.39 -72.74
N GLY A 319 -55.36 63.57 -73.20
CA GLY A 319 -54.63 64.83 -73.11
C GLY A 319 -54.25 65.26 -71.68
N THR A 320 -54.23 64.32 -70.74
CA THR A 320 -53.92 64.56 -69.31
C THR A 320 -52.43 64.36 -68.99
N HIS A 321 -51.63 63.93 -69.97
CA HIS A 321 -50.18 63.76 -69.85
C HIS A 321 -49.41 65.07 -69.64
N ASN A 322 -48.30 65.01 -68.88
CA ASN A 322 -47.43 66.17 -68.59
C ASN A 322 -46.11 66.18 -69.39
N CYS A 323 -46.04 65.46 -70.53
CA CYS A 323 -44.85 65.40 -71.38
C CYS A 323 -44.40 66.79 -71.93
N PRO A 324 -43.10 67.14 -71.84
CA PRO A 324 -42.54 68.34 -72.49
C PRO A 324 -42.61 68.29 -74.03
N PRO A 325 -42.60 69.44 -74.75
CA PRO A 325 -42.84 69.50 -76.20
C PRO A 325 -41.81 68.76 -77.09
N ASP A 326 -40.61 68.49 -76.57
CA ASP A 326 -39.57 67.72 -77.27
C ASP A 326 -39.69 66.19 -77.10
N PHE A 327 -40.67 65.74 -76.31
CA PHE A 327 -40.96 64.35 -76.02
C PHE A 327 -42.32 63.94 -76.61
N ILE A 328 -42.44 62.68 -77.02
CA ILE A 328 -43.65 62.08 -77.56
C ILE A 328 -44.29 61.21 -76.46
N CYS A 329 -45.59 61.39 -76.22
CA CYS A 329 -46.38 60.55 -75.30
C CYS A 329 -46.61 59.16 -75.92
N GLN A 330 -46.40 58.10 -75.15
CA GLN A 330 -46.78 56.73 -75.49
C GLN A 330 -47.51 56.12 -74.30
N ASN A 331 -48.77 55.71 -74.48
CA ASN A 331 -49.50 55.01 -73.44
C ASN A 331 -48.88 53.62 -73.15
N THR A 332 -48.92 53.20 -71.89
CA THR A 332 -48.59 51.83 -71.45
C THR A 332 -49.62 51.37 -70.41
N PRO A 333 -49.90 50.06 -70.27
CA PRO A 333 -50.96 49.61 -69.36
C PRO A 333 -50.75 50.07 -67.91
N GLY A 334 -51.63 50.98 -67.45
CA GLY A 334 -51.67 51.59 -66.14
C GLY A 334 -50.95 52.94 -66.00
N SER A 335 -50.30 53.46 -67.05
CA SER A 335 -49.61 54.77 -67.06
C SER A 335 -49.01 55.15 -68.42
N PHE A 336 -48.97 56.43 -68.78
CA PHE A 336 -48.19 56.94 -69.92
C PHE A 336 -46.67 57.10 -69.69
N ARG A 337 -45.89 57.07 -70.78
CA ARG A 337 -44.45 57.43 -70.79
C ARG A 337 -44.09 58.43 -71.89
N CYS A 338 -43.21 59.38 -71.57
CA CYS A 338 -42.69 60.36 -72.52
C CYS A 338 -41.34 59.90 -73.10
N ARG A 339 -41.15 59.92 -74.44
CA ARG A 339 -39.89 59.53 -75.09
C ARG A 339 -39.28 60.66 -75.94
N PRO A 340 -37.95 60.91 -75.88
CA PRO A 340 -37.31 61.97 -76.65
C PRO A 340 -37.28 61.67 -78.15
N LYS A 341 -37.31 62.71 -78.99
CA LYS A 341 -37.30 62.59 -80.47
C LYS A 341 -35.95 62.19 -81.09
N LEU A 342 -34.85 62.24 -80.34
CA LEU A 342 -33.49 61.95 -80.81
C LEU A 342 -32.85 60.84 -79.96
N GLN A 343 -32.35 59.77 -80.57
CA GLN A 343 -31.72 58.63 -79.89
C GLN A 343 -30.22 58.55 -80.23
N CYS A 344 -29.41 58.16 -79.24
CA CYS A 344 -27.97 57.95 -79.41
C CYS A 344 -27.62 56.71 -80.25
N MET A 345 -26.40 56.68 -80.79
CA MET A 345 -25.83 55.52 -81.46
C MET A 345 -25.50 54.40 -80.47
N SER A 346 -25.45 53.16 -80.95
CA SER A 346 -25.05 51.99 -80.16
C SER A 346 -23.65 52.18 -79.55
N GLY A 347 -23.47 51.78 -78.29
CA GLY A 347 -22.25 52.05 -77.50
C GLY A 347 -22.35 53.28 -76.60
N PHE A 348 -23.41 54.09 -76.70
CA PHE A 348 -23.59 55.31 -75.90
C PHE A 348 -24.95 55.34 -75.19
N ILE A 349 -24.97 55.80 -73.94
CA ILE A 349 -26.18 56.14 -73.17
C ILE A 349 -26.46 57.64 -73.25
N GLN A 350 -27.74 58.02 -73.16
CA GLN A 350 -28.16 59.41 -73.26
C GLN A 350 -28.37 60.02 -71.87
N ASP A 351 -27.77 61.19 -71.62
CA ASP A 351 -27.92 61.91 -70.36
C ASP A 351 -29.26 62.67 -70.28
N ALA A 352 -29.56 63.25 -69.11
CA ALA A 352 -30.79 63.98 -68.85
C ALA A 352 -30.93 65.30 -69.66
N LEU A 353 -29.89 65.74 -70.37
CA LEU A 353 -29.89 66.90 -71.26
C LEU A 353 -29.86 66.52 -72.75
N GLY A 354 -29.83 65.23 -73.08
CA GLY A 354 -29.86 64.70 -74.45
C GLY A 354 -28.49 64.38 -75.06
N ASN A 355 -27.37 64.55 -74.33
CA ASN A 355 -26.03 64.24 -74.81
C ASN A 355 -25.74 62.74 -74.74
N CYS A 356 -24.93 62.22 -75.67
CA CYS A 356 -24.51 60.83 -75.68
C CYS A 356 -23.18 60.65 -74.93
N ILE A 357 -23.15 59.77 -73.94
CA ILE A 357 -21.99 59.41 -73.12
C ILE A 357 -21.64 57.94 -73.38
N ASP A 358 -20.36 57.64 -73.56
CA ASP A 358 -19.83 56.30 -73.78
C ASP A 358 -20.21 55.30 -72.67
N ILE A 359 -20.53 54.06 -73.06
CA ILE A 359 -20.85 52.97 -72.12
C ILE A 359 -19.56 52.27 -71.73
N ASN A 360 -19.12 52.45 -70.48
CA ASN A 360 -17.95 51.71 -69.99
C ASN A 360 -18.27 50.23 -69.75
N GLU A 361 -18.06 49.36 -70.75
CA GLU A 361 -18.42 47.94 -70.62
C GLU A 361 -17.53 47.19 -69.62
N CYS A 362 -16.32 47.69 -69.33
CA CYS A 362 -15.43 47.10 -68.32
C CYS A 362 -15.95 47.21 -66.88
N LEU A 363 -17.01 48.00 -66.63
CA LEU A 363 -17.72 48.07 -65.35
C LEU A 363 -18.98 47.18 -65.30
N SER A 364 -19.27 46.43 -66.36
CA SER A 364 -20.43 45.52 -66.43
C SER A 364 -20.23 44.25 -65.62
N THR A 365 -21.28 43.80 -64.93
CA THR A 365 -21.28 42.58 -64.11
C THR A 365 -21.06 41.29 -64.91
N ASN A 366 -21.23 41.31 -66.22
CA ASN A 366 -21.08 40.14 -67.10
C ASN A 366 -19.63 39.89 -67.60
N MET A 367 -18.64 40.64 -67.10
CA MET A 367 -17.20 40.43 -67.32
C MET A 367 -16.82 40.18 -68.80
N PRO A 368 -16.78 41.24 -69.64
CA PRO A 368 -16.85 41.11 -71.11
C PRO A 368 -15.61 40.52 -71.79
N CYS A 369 -14.49 40.34 -71.07
CA CYS A 369 -13.27 39.72 -71.60
C CYS A 369 -13.12 38.27 -71.11
N PRO A 370 -12.62 37.34 -71.95
CA PRO A 370 -12.33 35.96 -71.53
C PRO A 370 -11.34 35.88 -70.37
N ALA A 371 -11.44 34.82 -69.55
CA ALA A 371 -10.55 34.58 -68.42
C ALA A 371 -9.06 34.68 -68.82
N GLY A 372 -8.28 35.44 -68.04
CA GLY A 372 -6.86 35.71 -68.32
C GLY A 372 -6.58 36.95 -69.18
N GLN A 373 -7.58 37.80 -69.44
CA GLN A 373 -7.42 39.07 -70.16
C GLN A 373 -7.99 40.24 -69.34
N ILE A 374 -7.35 41.42 -69.43
CA ILE A 374 -7.85 42.66 -68.83
C ILE A 374 -8.64 43.47 -69.86
N CYS A 375 -9.73 44.10 -69.41
CA CYS A 375 -10.59 44.96 -70.20
C CYS A 375 -10.09 46.42 -70.16
N ILE A 376 -10.04 47.07 -71.31
CA ILE A 376 -9.70 48.49 -71.46
C ILE A 376 -10.82 49.16 -72.26
N ASN A 377 -11.48 50.15 -71.65
CA ASN A 377 -12.57 50.88 -72.27
C ASN A 377 -12.07 51.85 -73.35
N THR A 378 -12.81 51.99 -74.44
CA THR A 378 -12.52 52.86 -75.58
C THR A 378 -13.79 53.58 -76.05
N ASP A 379 -13.67 54.70 -76.76
CA ASP A 379 -14.86 55.48 -77.16
C ASP A 379 -15.76 54.67 -78.11
N GLY A 380 -16.94 54.26 -77.63
CA GLY A 380 -17.93 53.42 -78.30
C GLY A 380 -17.71 51.90 -78.24
N SER A 381 -16.71 51.39 -77.49
CA SER A 381 -16.47 49.93 -77.36
C SER A 381 -15.39 49.59 -76.31
N PHE A 382 -15.00 48.31 -76.18
CA PHE A 382 -13.89 47.87 -75.31
C PHE A 382 -12.87 46.98 -76.02
N THR A 383 -11.67 46.87 -75.44
CA THR A 383 -10.61 45.98 -75.93
C THR A 383 -10.08 45.07 -74.80
N CYS A 384 -9.64 43.86 -75.15
CA CYS A 384 -9.11 42.87 -74.21
C CYS A 384 -7.62 42.61 -74.46
N GLN A 385 -6.78 42.67 -73.43
CA GLN A 385 -5.33 42.42 -73.51
C GLN A 385 -4.91 41.23 -72.63
N ARG A 386 -4.08 40.34 -73.18
CA ARG A 386 -3.49 39.20 -72.43
C ARG A 386 -2.39 39.64 -71.48
N ILE A 387 -2.37 39.06 -70.28
CA ILE A 387 -1.24 39.12 -69.35
C ILE A 387 -0.50 37.78 -69.41
N SER A 388 0.78 37.80 -69.81
CA SER A 388 1.71 36.70 -69.55
C SER A 388 2.41 36.96 -68.22
N PRO A 389 2.19 36.15 -67.16
CA PRO A 389 2.84 36.37 -65.88
C PRO A 389 4.33 36.00 -65.96
N SER A 390 5.21 36.97 -65.70
CA SER A 390 6.63 36.70 -65.43
C SER A 390 6.77 36.26 -63.98
N CYS A 391 7.15 35.01 -63.74
CA CYS A 391 7.39 34.52 -62.39
C CYS A 391 8.62 35.17 -61.74
N GLY A 392 8.56 35.36 -60.42
CA GLY A 392 9.70 35.80 -59.61
C GLY A 392 10.77 34.71 -59.48
N ARG A 393 11.94 35.07 -58.94
CA ARG A 393 12.97 34.07 -58.57
C ARG A 393 12.39 33.07 -57.56
N GLY A 394 12.76 31.79 -57.69
CA GLY A 394 12.21 30.69 -56.89
C GLY A 394 10.90 30.09 -57.44
N TYR A 395 10.35 30.63 -58.53
CA TYR A 395 9.13 30.12 -59.14
C TYR A 395 9.32 29.84 -60.64
N HIS A 396 8.65 28.79 -61.13
CA HIS A 396 8.56 28.45 -62.56
C HIS A 396 7.11 28.49 -63.03
N LEU A 397 6.86 28.55 -64.34
CA LEU A 397 5.49 28.43 -64.87
C LEU A 397 5.05 26.97 -64.87
N ASN A 398 3.80 26.72 -64.50
CA ASN A 398 3.12 25.44 -64.72
C ASN A 398 3.01 25.14 -66.22
N GLU A 399 2.78 23.88 -66.61
CA GLU A 399 2.73 23.46 -68.03
C GLU A 399 1.76 24.29 -68.89
N ASP A 400 0.65 24.77 -68.33
CA ASP A 400 -0.34 25.62 -69.02
C ASP A 400 0.08 27.09 -69.20
N GLY A 401 1.19 27.54 -68.61
CA GLY A 401 1.67 28.94 -68.67
C GLY A 401 0.80 29.95 -67.91
N THR A 402 -0.15 29.51 -67.09
CA THR A 402 -1.15 30.36 -66.43
C THR A 402 -0.83 30.76 -64.99
N ARG A 403 0.01 29.99 -64.29
CA ARG A 403 0.34 30.20 -62.87
C ARG A 403 1.81 29.92 -62.58
N CYS A 404 2.36 30.67 -61.62
CA CYS A 404 3.67 30.44 -61.06
C CYS A 404 3.58 29.37 -59.96
N VAL A 405 4.33 28.30 -60.12
CA VAL A 405 4.50 27.22 -59.14
C VAL A 405 5.90 27.30 -58.55
N ASP A 406 5.98 27.02 -57.25
CA ASP A 406 7.22 27.02 -56.48
C ASP A 406 8.23 26.00 -57.04
N VAL A 407 9.52 26.32 -57.02
CA VAL A 407 10.58 25.39 -57.44
C VAL A 407 11.05 24.64 -56.20
N ASP A 408 10.64 23.38 -56.02
CA ASP A 408 11.11 22.57 -54.90
C ASP A 408 12.59 22.19 -55.07
N GLU A 409 13.49 23.02 -54.53
CA GLU A 409 14.93 22.77 -54.61
C GLU A 409 15.36 21.51 -53.81
N CYS A 410 14.56 21.09 -52.83
CA CYS A 410 14.80 19.90 -52.02
C CYS A 410 14.46 18.59 -52.75
N SER A 411 13.61 18.65 -53.78
CA SER A 411 13.34 17.51 -54.68
C SER A 411 14.54 17.12 -55.57
N SER A 412 15.55 18.00 -55.68
CA SER A 412 16.72 17.77 -56.53
C SER A 412 17.72 16.79 -55.91
N SER A 413 18.31 15.91 -56.74
CA SER A 413 19.28 14.90 -56.31
C SER A 413 20.63 15.44 -55.81
N ASN A 414 20.84 16.76 -55.86
CA ASN A 414 22.12 17.41 -55.60
C ASN A 414 22.37 17.80 -54.13
N GLN A 415 21.47 17.44 -53.20
CA GLN A 415 21.55 17.76 -51.76
C GLN A 415 22.01 19.20 -51.48
N PRO A 416 21.18 20.22 -51.80
CA PRO A 416 21.61 21.63 -51.79
C PRO A 416 22.12 22.15 -50.44
N CYS A 417 21.82 21.46 -49.34
CA CYS A 417 22.27 21.81 -47.99
C CYS A 417 23.56 21.12 -47.51
N GLY A 418 24.14 20.20 -48.30
CA GLY A 418 25.31 19.42 -47.90
C GLY A 418 25.07 18.41 -46.78
N GLU A 419 26.13 17.72 -46.35
CA GLU A 419 26.03 16.69 -45.30
C GLU A 419 25.63 17.29 -43.93
N GLY A 420 24.97 16.47 -43.10
CA GLY A 420 24.51 16.87 -41.76
C GLY A 420 23.25 17.74 -41.70
N HIS A 421 22.78 18.27 -42.83
CA HIS A 421 21.62 19.16 -42.90
C HIS A 421 20.38 18.48 -43.49
N VAL A 422 19.21 19.10 -43.28
CA VAL A 422 17.91 18.79 -43.87
C VAL A 422 17.46 19.99 -44.69
N CYS A 423 17.08 19.75 -45.94
CA CYS A 423 16.50 20.77 -46.81
C CYS A 423 15.00 20.90 -46.52
N ILE A 424 14.53 22.12 -46.34
CA ILE A 424 13.10 22.43 -46.19
C ILE A 424 12.73 23.47 -47.25
N ASN A 425 11.90 23.06 -48.20
CA ASN A 425 11.39 23.93 -49.24
C ASN A 425 10.39 24.93 -48.64
N ALA A 426 10.36 26.16 -49.16
CA ALA A 426 9.42 27.20 -48.79
C ALA A 426 9.08 28.08 -50.01
N PRO A 427 7.94 28.79 -50.02
CA PRO A 427 7.52 29.52 -51.21
C PRO A 427 8.53 30.58 -51.66
N GLY A 428 9.22 30.32 -52.78
CA GLY A 428 10.23 31.16 -53.41
C GLY A 428 11.65 31.00 -52.86
N ASN A 429 11.90 30.10 -51.90
CA ASN A 429 13.25 29.73 -51.44
C ASN A 429 13.28 28.43 -50.61
N TYR A 430 14.42 27.75 -50.59
CA TYR A 430 14.72 26.72 -49.59
C TYR A 430 15.49 27.28 -48.39
N ARG A 431 15.43 26.56 -47.27
CA ARG A 431 16.33 26.73 -46.12
C ARG A 431 16.90 25.40 -45.65
N CYS A 432 18.06 25.48 -45.01
CA CYS A 432 18.78 24.33 -44.48
C CYS A 432 18.74 24.36 -42.95
N GLU A 433 18.23 23.31 -42.33
CA GLU A 433 18.24 23.12 -40.88
C GLU A 433 19.15 21.94 -40.52
N CYS A 434 19.70 21.89 -39.31
CA CYS A 434 20.48 20.73 -38.87
C CYS A 434 19.58 19.51 -38.67
N LYS A 435 20.10 18.31 -38.96
CA LYS A 435 19.44 17.06 -38.58
C LYS A 435 19.15 17.04 -37.07
N ALA A 436 18.07 16.35 -36.67
CA ALA A 436 17.75 16.16 -35.26
C ALA A 436 18.95 15.56 -34.50
N GLY A 437 19.20 16.05 -33.28
CA GLY A 437 20.41 15.72 -32.51
C GLY A 437 21.64 16.60 -32.81
N TYR A 438 21.60 17.48 -33.82
CA TYR A 438 22.71 18.37 -34.17
C TYR A 438 22.36 19.84 -33.96
N SER A 439 23.38 20.65 -33.64
CA SER A 439 23.28 22.12 -33.51
C SER A 439 24.21 22.81 -34.49
N PHE A 440 23.74 23.92 -35.07
CA PHE A 440 24.54 24.73 -35.98
C PHE A 440 25.61 25.52 -35.20
N ASP A 441 26.89 25.23 -35.47
CA ASP A 441 27.99 26.06 -34.97
C ASP A 441 28.28 27.21 -35.94
N VAL A 442 28.19 28.44 -35.43
CA VAL A 442 28.39 29.68 -36.19
C VAL A 442 29.84 29.86 -36.64
N ILE A 443 30.80 29.25 -35.92
CA ILE A 443 32.24 29.38 -36.20
C ILE A 443 32.65 28.46 -37.35
N SER A 444 32.38 27.15 -37.23
CA SER A 444 32.67 26.16 -38.28
C SER A 444 31.71 26.20 -39.46
N ARG A 445 30.52 26.81 -39.29
CA ARG A 445 29.38 26.78 -40.24
C ARG A 445 28.90 25.36 -40.56
N THR A 446 29.00 24.46 -39.60
CA THR A 446 28.57 23.05 -39.74
C THR A 446 27.64 22.63 -38.60
N CYS A 447 26.83 21.62 -38.86
CA CYS A 447 26.05 20.95 -37.83
C CYS A 447 26.97 20.06 -36.98
N ILE A 448 27.20 20.44 -35.72
CA ILE A 448 27.92 19.63 -34.74
C ILE A 448 26.95 18.85 -33.88
N ASP A 449 27.35 17.64 -33.51
CA ASP A 449 26.59 16.75 -32.62
C ASP A 449 26.30 17.42 -31.27
N ILE A 450 25.05 17.37 -30.81
CA ILE A 450 24.67 17.87 -29.49
C ILE A 450 24.96 16.77 -28.49
N ASN A 451 26.06 16.90 -27.73
CA ASN A 451 26.33 15.92 -26.70
C ASN A 451 25.29 15.98 -25.57
N GLU A 452 24.24 15.16 -25.61
CA GLU A 452 23.13 15.28 -24.65
C GLU A 452 23.60 14.91 -23.25
N CYS A 453 24.44 13.88 -23.11
CA CYS A 453 24.99 13.44 -21.82
C CYS A 453 25.70 14.58 -21.06
N ARG A 454 26.38 15.49 -21.77
CA ARG A 454 27.01 16.69 -21.20
C ARG A 454 26.03 17.86 -21.04
N ARG A 455 25.01 17.95 -21.87
CA ARG A 455 24.01 19.04 -21.87
C ARG A 455 22.94 18.86 -20.78
N TYR A 456 22.58 17.64 -20.42
CA TYR A 456 21.60 17.30 -19.39
C TYR A 456 22.15 16.22 -18.41
N PRO A 457 23.25 16.51 -17.70
CA PRO A 457 23.94 15.53 -16.85
C PRO A 457 23.01 14.99 -15.76
N GLY A 458 22.98 13.66 -15.60
CA GLY A 458 22.17 12.97 -14.59
C GLY A 458 20.65 13.03 -14.79
N ARG A 459 20.17 13.46 -15.98
CA ARG A 459 18.72 13.62 -16.26
C ARG A 459 18.19 12.82 -17.46
N LEU A 460 19.07 12.24 -18.27
CA LEU A 460 18.74 11.46 -19.48
C LEU A 460 18.65 9.96 -19.23
N CYS A 461 19.51 9.45 -18.36
CA CYS A 461 19.69 8.03 -18.04
C CYS A 461 19.72 7.86 -16.52
N ALA A 462 19.20 6.74 -16.01
CA ALA A 462 19.26 6.44 -14.58
C ALA A 462 20.70 6.22 -14.07
N HIS A 463 21.53 5.50 -14.83
CA HIS A 463 22.91 5.17 -14.46
C HIS A 463 23.95 5.86 -15.35
N LYS A 464 24.28 5.28 -16.52
CA LYS A 464 25.34 5.77 -17.40
C LYS A 464 24.75 6.23 -18.75
N CYS A 465 25.25 7.35 -19.26
CA CYS A 465 24.88 7.93 -20.55
C CYS A 465 26.10 7.90 -21.48
N GLU A 466 25.93 7.36 -22.68
CA GLU A 466 26.97 7.32 -23.72
C GLU A 466 26.46 8.01 -24.97
N ASN A 467 27.26 8.95 -25.49
CA ASN A 467 26.87 9.85 -26.56
C ASN A 467 27.19 9.26 -27.94
N THR A 468 26.29 9.40 -28.90
CA THR A 468 26.43 8.92 -30.28
C THR A 468 26.11 10.01 -31.29
N PRO A 469 26.58 9.93 -32.55
CA PRO A 469 26.29 10.98 -33.53
C PRO A 469 24.78 11.12 -33.82
N GLY A 470 24.17 12.20 -33.33
CA GLY A 470 22.74 12.52 -33.43
C GLY A 470 21.85 11.96 -32.33
N SER A 471 22.41 11.32 -31.30
CA SER A 471 21.63 10.77 -30.17
C SER A 471 22.50 10.35 -28.98
N TYR A 472 21.91 9.62 -28.04
CA TYR A 472 22.62 8.97 -26.95
C TYR A 472 21.96 7.63 -26.64
N TYR A 473 22.68 6.75 -25.94
CA TYR A 473 22.09 5.57 -25.33
C TYR A 473 22.47 5.46 -23.85
N CYS A 474 21.59 4.83 -23.09
CA CYS A 474 21.79 4.59 -21.68
C CYS A 474 22.33 3.18 -21.45
N THR A 475 23.22 3.03 -20.46
CA THR A 475 23.69 1.73 -19.99
C THR A 475 23.56 1.64 -18.48
N CYS A 476 23.31 0.43 -18.00
CA CYS A 476 23.16 0.14 -16.58
C CYS A 476 24.46 -0.45 -16.00
N THR A 477 24.70 -0.20 -14.72
CA THR A 477 25.74 -0.88 -13.94
C THR A 477 25.41 -2.36 -13.76
N MET A 478 26.40 -3.16 -13.34
CA MET A 478 26.16 -4.55 -12.93
C MET A 478 25.06 -4.64 -11.85
N GLY A 479 24.28 -5.71 -11.85
CA GLY A 479 23.08 -5.87 -11.02
C GLY A 479 21.80 -5.24 -11.61
N PHE A 480 21.85 -4.66 -12.81
CA PHE A 480 20.71 -3.98 -13.42
C PHE A 480 20.58 -4.23 -14.92
N LYS A 481 19.33 -4.28 -15.39
CA LYS A 481 18.95 -4.35 -16.81
C LYS A 481 18.35 -3.03 -17.28
N LEU A 482 18.51 -2.69 -18.55
CA LEU A 482 17.86 -1.52 -19.14
C LEU A 482 16.37 -1.81 -19.33
N SER A 483 15.51 -0.90 -18.88
CA SER A 483 14.06 -0.99 -19.01
C SER A 483 13.61 -0.73 -20.45
N ALA A 484 12.33 -1.03 -20.75
CA ALA A 484 11.72 -0.85 -22.06
C ALA A 484 11.67 0.62 -22.54
N ASP A 485 11.85 1.59 -21.63
CA ASP A 485 11.97 3.02 -21.95
C ASP A 485 13.35 3.41 -22.53
N GLY A 486 14.33 2.49 -22.51
CA GLY A 486 15.70 2.71 -22.96
C GLY A 486 16.51 3.68 -22.08
N ARG A 487 16.04 4.03 -20.88
CA ARG A 487 16.63 5.08 -20.01
C ARG A 487 16.73 4.69 -18.55
N SER A 488 15.71 4.00 -18.04
CA SER A 488 15.63 3.53 -16.66
C SER A 488 16.37 2.21 -16.49
N CYS A 489 16.95 2.01 -15.32
CA CYS A 489 17.62 0.76 -14.96
C CYS A 489 16.78 0.02 -13.93
N GLU A 490 16.27 -1.14 -14.32
CA GLU A 490 15.55 -2.06 -13.44
C GLU A 490 16.54 -3.00 -12.76
N ASP A 491 16.24 -3.31 -11.50
CA ASP A 491 16.96 -4.30 -10.72
C ASP A 491 16.93 -5.68 -11.40
N LEU A 492 18.07 -6.36 -11.49
CA LEU A 492 18.16 -7.69 -12.07
C LEU A 492 18.06 -8.73 -10.96
N ASN A 493 16.95 -9.46 -10.91
CA ASN A 493 16.72 -10.48 -9.89
C ASN A 493 17.59 -11.72 -10.12
N GLU A 494 18.82 -11.74 -9.58
CA GLU A 494 19.72 -12.89 -9.78
C GLU A 494 19.17 -14.19 -9.18
N CYS A 495 18.30 -14.10 -8.17
CA CYS A 495 17.69 -15.27 -7.52
C CYS A 495 16.85 -16.14 -8.47
N GLU A 496 16.39 -15.64 -9.62
CA GLU A 496 15.72 -16.45 -10.64
C GLU A 496 16.62 -17.56 -11.20
N SER A 497 17.93 -17.37 -11.17
CA SER A 497 18.92 -18.38 -11.57
C SER A 497 19.26 -19.41 -10.49
N ASN A 498 18.72 -19.25 -9.27
CA ASN A 498 19.06 -20.03 -8.06
C ASN A 498 20.60 -20.12 -7.82
N PRO A 499 21.30 -18.98 -7.67
CA PRO A 499 22.75 -18.98 -7.48
C PRO A 499 23.15 -19.50 -6.08
N CYS A 500 22.32 -19.25 -5.07
CA CYS A 500 22.55 -19.66 -3.69
C CYS A 500 22.29 -21.15 -3.47
N SER A 501 23.11 -21.77 -2.62
CA SER A 501 22.93 -23.17 -2.22
C SER A 501 21.68 -23.44 -1.37
N GLN A 502 21.13 -22.42 -0.69
CA GLN A 502 19.93 -22.52 0.14
C GLN A 502 18.95 -21.37 -0.17
N GLU A 503 18.91 -20.32 0.65
CA GLU A 503 17.95 -19.22 0.49
C GLU A 503 18.63 -18.04 -0.22
N CYS A 504 17.91 -17.41 -1.15
CA CYS A 504 18.37 -16.24 -1.91
C CYS A 504 17.38 -15.11 -1.67
N ALA A 505 17.88 -13.93 -1.28
CA ALA A 505 17.10 -12.71 -1.32
C ALA A 505 17.68 -11.76 -2.36
N ASN A 506 16.82 -11.25 -3.22
CA ASN A 506 17.19 -10.18 -4.14
C ASN A 506 17.31 -8.85 -3.38
N VAL A 507 18.39 -8.11 -3.62
CA VAL A 507 18.63 -6.78 -3.02
C VAL A 507 18.97 -5.82 -4.15
N TYR A 508 18.69 -4.53 -3.95
CA TYR A 508 18.87 -3.53 -5.01
C TYR A 508 20.33 -3.47 -5.51
N GLY A 509 20.56 -3.96 -6.73
CA GLY A 509 21.84 -4.05 -7.43
C GLY A 509 22.70 -5.29 -7.11
N SER A 510 22.20 -6.28 -6.36
CA SER A 510 22.87 -7.55 -6.05
C SER A 510 21.97 -8.47 -5.21
N TYR A 511 22.04 -9.77 -5.40
CA TYR A 511 21.51 -10.75 -4.45
C TYR A 511 22.35 -10.93 -3.17
N GLN A 512 21.75 -11.53 -2.14
CA GLN A 512 22.42 -12.05 -0.93
C GLN A 512 21.93 -13.48 -0.63
N CYS A 513 22.87 -14.37 -0.29
CA CYS A 513 22.56 -15.73 0.11
C CYS A 513 22.41 -15.85 1.63
N TYR A 514 21.41 -16.59 2.07
CA TYR A 514 21.15 -16.90 3.47
C TYR A 514 21.14 -18.42 3.69
N CYS A 515 21.68 -18.82 4.83
CA CYS A 515 21.71 -20.20 5.27
C CYS A 515 20.64 -20.43 6.34
N ARG A 516 20.03 -21.61 6.29
CA ARG A 516 19.09 -22.09 7.31
C ARG A 516 19.82 -22.27 8.65
N ARG A 517 19.05 -22.32 9.74
CA ARG A 517 19.60 -22.63 11.07
C ARG A 517 20.40 -23.94 11.04
N GLY A 518 21.54 -23.94 11.73
CA GLY A 518 22.51 -25.03 11.71
C GLY A 518 23.54 -24.95 10.57
N PHE A 519 23.41 -23.99 9.65
CA PHE A 519 24.37 -23.76 8.58
C PHE A 519 24.97 -22.35 8.64
N GLN A 520 26.24 -22.22 8.25
CA GLN A 520 26.94 -20.94 8.07
C GLN A 520 27.26 -20.72 6.58
N LEU A 521 27.37 -19.45 6.18
CA LEU A 521 27.77 -19.11 4.81
C LEU A 521 29.28 -19.25 4.69
N SER A 522 29.75 -19.87 3.60
CA SER A 522 31.18 -20.09 3.33
C SER A 522 31.90 -18.75 3.12
N ASP A 523 32.95 -18.51 3.91
CA ASP A 523 33.79 -17.29 3.85
C ASP A 523 34.55 -17.15 2.51
N ILE A 524 34.64 -18.22 1.71
CA ILE A 524 35.37 -18.26 0.44
C ILE A 524 34.50 -17.73 -0.70
N ASP A 525 33.31 -18.32 -0.86
CA ASP A 525 32.44 -18.08 -2.02
C ASP A 525 31.27 -17.14 -1.72
N GLY A 526 30.84 -17.01 -0.46
CA GLY A 526 29.67 -16.21 -0.07
C GLY A 526 28.31 -16.75 -0.58
N ILE A 527 28.28 -17.99 -1.09
CA ILE A 527 27.13 -18.59 -1.82
C ILE A 527 26.78 -19.99 -1.28
N SER A 528 27.80 -20.74 -0.88
CA SER A 528 27.70 -22.10 -0.33
C SER A 528 27.40 -22.06 1.18
N CYS A 529 26.43 -22.84 1.63
CA CYS A 529 26.09 -23.00 3.05
C CYS A 529 26.70 -24.30 3.59
N GLU A 530 27.60 -24.16 4.55
CA GLU A 530 28.32 -25.24 5.20
C GLU A 530 27.68 -25.56 6.56
N ASP A 531 27.73 -26.83 6.96
CA ASP A 531 27.19 -27.31 8.22
C ASP A 531 27.99 -26.81 9.42
N ILE A 532 27.31 -26.34 10.48
CA ILE A 532 27.97 -25.90 11.71
C ILE A 532 28.12 -27.11 12.63
N ASP A 533 29.33 -27.68 12.72
CA ASP A 533 29.62 -28.76 13.68
C ASP A 533 29.55 -28.24 15.12
N GLU A 534 28.37 -28.33 15.76
CA GLU A 534 28.20 -27.82 17.11
C GLU A 534 28.93 -28.68 18.16
N CYS A 535 29.32 -29.91 17.81
CA CYS A 535 30.13 -30.77 18.66
C CYS A 535 31.61 -30.32 18.69
N ALA A 536 32.10 -29.67 17.63
CA ALA A 536 33.47 -29.15 17.51
C ALA A 536 33.67 -27.73 18.08
N LEU A 537 32.59 -27.02 18.43
CA LEU A 537 32.68 -25.65 18.96
C LEU A 537 33.37 -25.59 20.35
N PRO A 538 34.04 -24.47 20.72
CA PRO A 538 34.69 -24.33 22.03
C PRO A 538 33.76 -24.44 23.23
N THR A 539 32.47 -24.11 23.06
CA THR A 539 31.38 -24.33 24.02
C THR A 539 30.64 -25.65 23.80
N GLY A 540 30.92 -26.35 22.69
CA GLY A 540 30.26 -27.58 22.23
C GLY A 540 30.43 -28.78 23.16
N GLY A 541 31.58 -28.88 23.85
CA GLY A 541 31.89 -29.95 24.79
C GLY A 541 30.91 -30.11 25.99
N HIS A 542 30.02 -29.13 26.20
CA HIS A 542 28.98 -29.14 27.23
C HIS A 542 27.55 -29.11 26.70
N ILE A 543 27.33 -29.22 25.37
CA ILE A 543 25.98 -29.19 24.77
C ILE A 543 25.18 -30.46 25.10
N CYS A 544 25.84 -31.61 25.21
CA CYS A 544 25.27 -32.91 25.56
C CYS A 544 25.84 -33.43 26.89
N SER A 545 25.04 -34.10 27.71
CA SER A 545 25.53 -34.70 28.97
C SER A 545 26.54 -35.83 28.76
N PHE A 546 26.39 -36.63 27.71
CA PHE A 546 27.27 -37.76 27.40
C PHE A 546 27.98 -37.62 26.06
N ARG A 547 27.32 -37.88 24.93
CA ARG A 547 27.96 -37.85 23.60
C ARG A 547 27.14 -37.05 22.58
N CYS A 548 27.83 -36.12 21.93
CA CYS A 548 27.34 -35.33 20.79
C CYS A 548 27.64 -36.06 19.47
N VAL A 549 26.73 -35.97 18.51
CA VAL A 549 26.89 -36.43 17.13
C VAL A 549 26.39 -35.32 16.22
N ASN A 550 27.27 -34.79 15.37
CA ASN A 550 26.91 -33.76 14.39
C ASN A 550 26.06 -34.37 13.25
N ILE A 551 25.03 -33.65 12.79
CA ILE A 551 24.15 -34.04 11.67
C ILE A 551 23.85 -32.82 10.79
N PRO A 552 23.68 -32.92 9.47
CA PRO A 552 23.49 -31.72 8.63
C PRO A 552 22.33 -30.81 9.09
N GLY A 553 22.68 -29.63 9.62
CA GLY A 553 21.80 -28.60 10.16
C GLY A 553 21.47 -28.68 11.66
N SER A 554 22.07 -29.58 12.43
CA SER A 554 21.84 -29.74 13.88
C SER A 554 22.84 -30.71 14.54
N PHE A 555 22.67 -30.98 15.83
CA PHE A 555 23.33 -32.10 16.50
C PHE A 555 22.31 -33.02 17.17
N GLN A 556 22.73 -34.26 17.45
CA GLN A 556 22.00 -35.21 18.29
C GLN A 556 22.83 -35.59 19.52
N CYS A 557 22.23 -35.44 20.71
CA CYS A 557 22.79 -35.99 21.93
C CYS A 557 22.34 -37.45 22.13
N THR A 558 23.27 -38.28 22.58
CA THR A 558 23.04 -39.69 22.93
C THR A 558 23.43 -39.94 24.38
N CYS A 559 22.80 -40.93 25.01
CA CYS A 559 23.03 -41.37 26.38
C CYS A 559 23.53 -42.82 26.41
N PRO A 560 24.14 -43.28 27.52
CA PRO A 560 24.44 -44.70 27.71
C PRO A 560 23.18 -45.55 27.54
N SER A 561 23.24 -46.64 26.77
CA SER A 561 22.09 -47.51 26.50
C SER A 561 21.66 -48.38 27.69
N THR A 562 22.39 -48.30 28.80
CA THR A 562 22.17 -49.04 30.05
C THR A 562 21.89 -48.04 31.17
N GLY A 563 20.75 -48.17 31.85
CA GLY A 563 20.38 -47.36 33.01
C GLY A 563 20.02 -45.88 32.74
N TYR A 564 20.15 -45.39 31.50
CA TYR A 564 19.86 -43.99 31.17
C TYR A 564 19.00 -43.84 29.91
N ARG A 565 18.13 -42.82 29.93
CA ARG A 565 17.32 -42.38 28.79
C ARG A 565 17.58 -40.90 28.49
N LEU A 566 17.37 -40.48 27.25
CA LEU A 566 17.45 -39.06 26.89
C LEU A 566 16.27 -38.31 27.52
N ALA A 567 16.56 -37.24 28.25
CA ALA A 567 15.56 -36.39 28.90
C ALA A 567 14.73 -35.61 27.85
N PRO A 568 13.55 -35.08 28.22
CA PRO A 568 12.68 -34.34 27.27
C PRO A 568 13.32 -33.12 26.59
N ASN A 569 14.43 -32.61 27.14
CA ASN A 569 15.20 -31.52 26.54
C ASN A 569 16.16 -31.96 25.41
N ALA A 570 16.18 -33.25 25.07
CA ALA A 570 17.03 -33.87 24.07
C ALA A 570 18.56 -33.66 24.26
N ARG A 571 19.01 -33.31 25.46
CA ARG A 571 20.42 -32.99 25.77
C ARG A 571 20.97 -33.69 27.01
N ASN A 572 20.13 -33.82 28.03
CA ASN A 572 20.52 -34.42 29.30
C ASN A 572 20.17 -35.91 29.32
N CYS A 573 20.95 -36.68 30.07
CA CYS A 573 20.62 -38.07 30.36
C CYS A 573 19.90 -38.13 31.71
N GLN A 574 18.74 -38.78 31.73
CA GLN A 574 18.00 -39.07 32.94
C GLN A 574 18.16 -40.55 33.28
N ASP A 575 18.45 -40.83 34.54
CA ASP A 575 18.41 -42.15 35.13
C ASP A 575 17.06 -42.85 34.89
N ILE A 576 17.09 -44.17 34.69
CA ILE A 576 15.90 -45.02 34.57
C ILE A 576 15.68 -45.70 35.92
N ASP A 577 14.61 -45.34 36.63
CA ASP A 577 14.26 -46.03 37.86
C ASP A 577 13.74 -47.45 37.55
N GLU A 578 14.64 -48.44 37.53
CA GLU A 578 14.26 -49.82 37.23
C GLU A 578 13.43 -50.47 38.36
N CYS A 579 13.50 -49.92 39.57
CA CYS A 579 12.69 -50.35 40.72
C CYS A 579 11.22 -49.94 40.59
N VAL A 580 10.93 -48.82 39.91
CA VAL A 580 9.58 -48.36 39.55
C VAL A 580 9.14 -48.92 38.20
N ALA A 581 10.07 -49.08 37.25
CA ALA A 581 9.79 -49.62 35.91
C ALA A 581 9.71 -51.16 35.87
N GLU A 582 9.75 -51.84 37.02
CA GLU A 582 9.73 -53.32 37.17
C GLU A 582 10.76 -54.06 36.27
N SER A 583 11.87 -53.40 35.94
CA SER A 583 12.92 -53.92 35.05
C SER A 583 14.13 -54.47 35.82
N HIS A 584 13.93 -54.75 37.11
CA HIS A 584 14.92 -55.33 38.02
C HIS A 584 14.79 -56.85 38.16
N ASN A 585 15.89 -57.54 38.49
CA ASN A 585 15.91 -58.99 38.72
C ASN A 585 16.04 -59.40 40.21
N CYS A 586 15.73 -58.48 41.13
CA CYS A 586 15.78 -58.74 42.58
C CYS A 586 14.90 -59.90 43.04
N SER A 587 15.40 -60.66 44.02
CA SER A 587 14.68 -61.74 44.69
C SER A 587 13.57 -61.20 45.60
N PHE A 588 12.58 -62.03 45.94
CA PHE A 588 11.46 -61.66 46.81
C PHE A 588 11.88 -61.24 48.24
N ASN A 589 13.03 -61.73 48.72
CA ASN A 589 13.61 -61.35 50.01
C ASN A 589 14.55 -60.13 49.93
N GLU A 590 14.69 -59.49 48.76
CA GLU A 590 15.55 -58.34 48.55
C GLU A 590 14.72 -57.08 48.28
N THR A 591 15.16 -55.96 48.82
CA THR A 591 14.62 -54.65 48.47
C THR A 591 15.41 -54.07 47.29
N CYS A 592 14.71 -53.72 46.22
CA CYS A 592 15.28 -52.96 45.09
C CYS A 592 15.50 -51.51 45.51
N PHE A 593 16.73 -51.02 45.37
CA PHE A 593 17.11 -49.61 45.49
C PHE A 593 17.57 -49.10 44.14
N ASN A 594 17.02 -47.97 43.70
CA ASN A 594 17.44 -47.30 42.47
C ASN A 594 18.76 -46.56 42.70
N ILE A 595 19.70 -46.64 41.76
CA ILE A 595 20.98 -45.93 41.78
C ILE A 595 21.26 -45.29 40.41
N GLN A 596 22.08 -44.25 40.34
CA GLN A 596 22.36 -43.59 39.07
C GLN A 596 23.08 -44.53 38.10
N GLY A 597 22.39 -44.93 37.03
CA GLY A 597 22.83 -45.86 36.01
C GLY A 597 22.48 -47.33 36.27
N GLY A 598 21.55 -47.63 37.19
CA GLY A 598 21.01 -48.97 37.37
C GLY A 598 20.36 -49.23 38.74
N PHE A 599 20.12 -50.49 39.08
CA PHE A 599 19.54 -50.85 40.37
C PHE A 599 20.47 -51.72 41.23
N ARG A 600 20.16 -51.77 42.53
CA ARG A 600 20.81 -52.67 43.50
C ARG A 600 19.75 -53.38 44.35
N CYS A 601 19.78 -54.70 44.28
CA CYS A 601 19.03 -55.57 45.16
C CYS A 601 19.83 -55.76 46.44
N LEU A 602 19.30 -55.34 47.58
CA LEU A 602 19.94 -55.52 48.88
C LEU A 602 18.95 -56.22 49.83
N SER A 603 19.40 -57.32 50.44
CA SER A 603 18.76 -57.87 51.64
C SER A 603 19.44 -57.26 52.86
N LEU A 604 18.70 -56.47 53.63
CA LEU A 604 19.18 -55.75 54.81
C LEU A 604 18.45 -56.26 56.05
N GLU A 605 19.00 -57.33 56.62
CA GLU A 605 18.51 -57.97 57.84
C GLU A 605 19.00 -57.24 59.10
N CYS A 606 18.18 -57.24 60.16
CA CYS A 606 18.59 -56.67 61.44
C CYS A 606 19.52 -57.65 62.19
N PRO A 607 20.61 -57.16 62.83
CA PRO A 607 21.48 -58.00 63.65
C PRO A 607 20.75 -58.72 64.79
N GLU A 608 21.33 -59.82 65.27
CA GLU A 608 20.85 -60.53 66.47
C GLU A 608 20.58 -59.56 67.64
N ASN A 609 19.49 -59.80 68.37
CA ASN A 609 18.94 -58.89 69.40
C ASN A 609 18.41 -57.52 68.91
N TYR A 610 18.25 -57.31 67.61
CA TYR A 610 17.51 -56.16 67.05
C TYR A 610 16.30 -56.65 66.24
N ARG A 611 15.21 -55.87 66.26
CA ARG A 611 14.01 -56.10 65.44
C ARG A 611 13.78 -54.94 64.48
N LYS A 612 13.26 -55.21 63.29
CA LYS A 612 12.84 -54.15 62.36
C LYS A 612 11.74 -53.28 63.00
N SER A 613 11.86 -51.96 62.88
CA SER A 613 10.79 -51.03 63.22
C SER A 613 9.58 -51.35 62.35
N GLY A 614 8.40 -51.42 62.97
CA GLY A 614 7.30 -52.24 62.46
C GLY A 614 6.84 -51.94 61.02
N ASP A 615 6.48 -52.99 60.29
CA ASP A 615 5.74 -52.91 59.04
C ASP A 615 4.32 -52.36 59.32
N THR A 616 4.17 -51.04 59.34
CA THR A 616 2.86 -50.42 59.17
C THR A 616 2.41 -50.61 57.74
N VAL A 617 1.19 -51.13 57.54
CA VAL A 617 0.64 -51.54 56.23
C VAL A 617 0.28 -50.33 55.35
N ARG A 618 1.32 -49.63 54.87
CA ARG A 618 1.27 -48.70 53.75
C ARG A 618 2.50 -48.93 52.87
N LEU A 619 2.29 -49.13 51.58
CA LEU A 619 3.33 -49.26 50.57
C LEU A 619 4.01 -47.90 50.31
N GLU A 620 4.77 -47.42 51.27
CA GLU A 620 5.84 -46.46 51.03
C GLU A 620 7.13 -47.16 51.44
N LYS A 621 7.86 -47.66 50.43
CA LYS A 621 9.22 -48.20 50.61
C LYS A 621 10.10 -47.03 51.06
N THR A 622 10.24 -46.82 52.36
CA THR A 622 11.18 -45.81 52.87
C THR A 622 12.60 -46.29 52.61
N ASP A 623 13.46 -45.45 52.02
CA ASP A 623 14.87 -45.75 51.71
C ASP A 623 15.78 -45.99 52.94
N THR A 624 15.17 -46.11 54.11
CA THR A 624 15.84 -46.37 55.38
C THR A 624 15.21 -47.56 56.10
N ILE A 625 16.02 -48.52 56.51
CA ILE A 625 15.63 -49.68 57.31
C ILE A 625 16.13 -49.45 58.73
N ARG A 626 15.20 -49.32 59.69
CA ARG A 626 15.53 -49.05 61.09
C ARG A 626 15.35 -50.29 61.95
N CYS A 627 16.44 -50.77 62.52
CA CYS A 627 16.49 -51.83 63.51
C CYS A 627 16.51 -51.23 64.92
N ILE A 628 15.55 -51.64 65.75
CA ILE A 628 15.40 -51.20 67.14
C ILE A 628 15.84 -52.34 68.05
N LYS A 629 16.63 -52.01 69.08
CA LYS A 629 17.10 -52.99 70.07
C LYS A 629 15.94 -53.75 70.71
N SER A 630 16.06 -55.07 70.74
CA SER A 630 15.05 -56.01 71.23
C SER A 630 15.74 -57.26 71.79
N CYS A 631 16.45 -57.08 72.90
CA CYS A 631 17.22 -58.12 73.57
C CYS A 631 16.38 -59.36 73.89
N ARG A 632 16.94 -60.55 73.66
CA ARG A 632 16.39 -61.80 74.20
C ARG A 632 16.38 -61.78 75.73
N PRO A 633 15.39 -62.41 76.38
CA PRO A 633 15.39 -62.54 77.83
C PRO A 633 16.68 -63.24 78.30
N ASN A 634 17.28 -62.70 79.36
CA ASN A 634 18.57 -63.08 79.96
C ASN A 634 19.86 -62.66 79.22
N ASP A 635 19.80 -61.92 78.11
CA ASP A 635 21.02 -61.36 77.48
C ASP A 635 21.47 -60.06 78.16
N VAL A 636 22.31 -60.21 79.20
CA VAL A 636 22.89 -59.09 79.95
C VAL A 636 23.86 -58.26 79.09
N SER A 637 24.56 -58.87 78.13
CA SER A 637 25.47 -58.17 77.23
C SER A 637 24.68 -57.24 76.31
N CYS A 638 23.56 -57.71 75.77
CA CYS A 638 22.64 -56.87 75.02
C CYS A 638 22.11 -55.73 75.89
N LEU A 639 21.63 -55.99 77.10
CA LEU A 639 21.06 -54.92 77.95
C LEU A 639 22.06 -53.80 78.28
N LEU A 640 23.35 -54.13 78.46
CA LEU A 640 24.42 -53.17 78.76
C LEU A 640 24.97 -52.41 77.54
N ASP A 641 24.75 -52.88 76.31
CA ASP A 641 25.18 -52.20 75.09
C ASP A 641 24.54 -50.79 74.97
N PRO A 642 25.29 -49.69 74.83
CA PRO A 642 24.70 -48.36 74.65
C PRO A 642 23.96 -48.20 73.30
N VAL A 643 24.17 -49.08 72.31
CA VAL A 643 23.47 -49.01 71.02
C VAL A 643 21.98 -49.31 71.21
N HIS A 644 21.13 -48.38 70.76
CA HIS A 644 19.68 -48.46 70.88
C HIS A 644 18.97 -48.64 69.54
N THR A 645 19.46 -47.98 68.48
CA THR A 645 18.99 -48.22 67.11
C THR A 645 20.13 -48.30 66.11
N ILE A 646 19.98 -49.18 65.13
CA ILE A 646 20.87 -49.32 63.97
C ILE A 646 20.01 -49.02 62.75
N SER A 647 20.39 -48.06 61.92
CA SER A 647 19.62 -47.69 60.72
C SER A 647 20.48 -47.89 59.48
N HIS A 648 19.93 -48.48 58.44
CA HIS A 648 20.56 -48.59 57.13
C HIS A 648 19.91 -47.58 56.19
N THR A 649 20.69 -46.83 55.44
CA THR A 649 20.24 -45.83 54.46
C THR A 649 21.00 -46.04 53.16
N VAL A 650 20.32 -45.97 52.02
CA VAL A 650 20.97 -46.06 50.70
C VAL A 650 21.01 -44.67 50.05
N ILE A 651 22.15 -44.31 49.46
CA ILE A 651 22.36 -43.04 48.74
C ILE A 651 23.08 -43.33 47.43
N SER A 652 22.58 -42.76 46.34
CA SER A 652 23.28 -42.68 45.07
C SER A 652 23.88 -41.28 44.87
N LEU A 653 25.12 -41.22 44.39
CA LEU A 653 25.84 -39.99 44.05
C LEU A 653 26.41 -40.04 42.62
N PRO A 654 26.48 -38.92 41.89
CA PRO A 654 27.15 -38.86 40.59
C PRO A 654 28.67 -38.76 40.77
N THR A 655 29.42 -39.14 39.72
CA THR A 655 30.85 -38.79 39.62
C THR A 655 31.00 -37.30 39.33
N PHE A 656 31.49 -36.51 40.28
CA PHE A 656 31.66 -35.07 40.06
C PHE A 656 32.76 -34.77 39.01
N ARG A 657 32.38 -34.14 37.89
CA ARG A 657 33.33 -33.59 36.89
C ARG A 657 34.11 -32.40 37.46
N GLU A 658 33.45 -31.51 38.17
CA GLU A 658 34.04 -30.36 38.85
C GLU A 658 33.50 -30.26 40.26
N PHE A 659 34.39 -30.19 41.26
CA PHE A 659 34.03 -30.14 42.67
C PHE A 659 34.49 -28.80 43.26
N THR A 660 33.62 -27.80 43.19
CA THR A 660 33.95 -26.39 43.52
C THR A 660 33.67 -26.03 44.98
N ARG A 661 32.83 -26.82 45.68
CA ARG A 661 32.43 -26.60 47.08
C ARG A 661 32.05 -27.94 47.74
N PRO A 662 32.12 -28.05 49.07
CA PRO A 662 31.52 -29.17 49.80
C PRO A 662 30.01 -29.23 49.60
N GLU A 663 29.47 -30.43 49.36
CA GLU A 663 28.03 -30.68 49.19
C GLU A 663 27.46 -31.43 50.40
N GLU A 664 26.28 -31.04 50.86
CA GLU A 664 25.65 -31.56 52.08
C GLU A 664 24.74 -32.75 51.75
N ILE A 665 25.15 -33.96 52.15
CA ILE A 665 24.54 -35.21 51.67
C ILE A 665 23.59 -35.87 52.67
N ILE A 666 23.80 -35.70 54.00
CA ILE A 666 23.00 -36.38 55.03
C ILE A 666 22.77 -35.46 56.23
N PHE A 667 21.53 -35.46 56.73
CA PHE A 667 21.11 -34.66 57.88
C PHE A 667 20.65 -35.57 59.03
N LEU A 668 21.56 -35.90 59.95
CA LEU A 668 21.28 -36.65 61.16
C LEU A 668 20.60 -35.76 62.20
N ARG A 669 19.26 -35.73 62.20
CA ARG A 669 18.45 -34.88 63.10
C ARG A 669 18.20 -35.56 64.44
N ALA A 670 18.42 -34.82 65.53
CA ALA A 670 18.08 -35.22 66.89
C ALA A 670 17.37 -34.08 67.64
N ILE A 671 16.42 -34.43 68.51
CA ILE A 671 15.76 -33.48 69.41
C ILE A 671 16.78 -33.00 70.44
N THR A 672 16.92 -31.68 70.62
CA THR A 672 17.86 -31.14 71.61
C THR A 672 17.29 -31.36 73.03
N PRO A 673 18.06 -31.95 73.96
CA PRO A 673 17.59 -32.19 75.32
C PRO A 673 17.30 -30.87 76.06
N THR A 674 16.14 -30.77 76.71
CA THR A 674 15.64 -29.57 77.40
C THR A 674 16.17 -29.40 78.84
N TYR A 675 17.31 -30.02 79.14
CA TYR A 675 17.99 -30.00 80.44
C TYR A 675 19.04 -28.86 80.50
N PRO A 676 19.52 -28.44 81.69
CA PRO A 676 20.53 -27.39 81.79
C PRO A 676 21.76 -27.68 80.91
N ALA A 677 22.17 -26.68 80.13
CA ALA A 677 23.07 -26.79 78.97
C ALA A 677 24.48 -27.35 79.23
N ASN A 678 24.82 -27.69 80.47
CA ASN A 678 26.14 -28.19 80.88
C ASN A 678 26.16 -29.70 81.17
N GLN A 679 25.06 -30.43 80.94
CA GLN A 679 24.98 -31.87 81.27
C GLN A 679 24.55 -32.79 80.12
N ALA A 680 23.96 -32.29 79.04
CA ALA A 680 23.42 -33.10 77.97
C ALA A 680 23.95 -32.61 76.62
N ASP A 681 24.66 -33.47 75.87
CA ASP A 681 25.16 -33.14 74.53
C ASP A 681 25.03 -34.31 73.54
N ILE A 682 25.08 -33.99 72.24
CA ILE A 682 25.03 -34.98 71.15
C ILE A 682 26.28 -34.83 70.30
N ILE A 683 27.07 -35.90 70.22
CA ILE A 683 28.29 -36.00 69.43
C ILE A 683 27.98 -36.85 68.18
N PHE A 684 28.52 -36.45 67.04
CA PHE A 684 28.36 -37.14 65.77
C PHE A 684 29.73 -37.50 65.21
N ASP A 685 29.99 -38.79 65.04
CA ASP A 685 31.29 -39.31 64.64
C ASP A 685 31.19 -40.17 63.37
N ILE A 686 32.19 -40.08 62.50
CA ILE A 686 32.37 -41.02 61.39
C ILE A 686 33.38 -42.07 61.85
N THR A 687 32.95 -43.31 62.05
CA THR A 687 33.79 -44.36 62.68
C THR A 687 34.45 -45.28 61.67
N GLU A 688 33.75 -45.65 60.60
CA GLU A 688 34.24 -46.57 59.56
C GLU A 688 33.78 -46.11 58.17
N GLY A 689 34.48 -46.54 57.12
CA GLY A 689 34.06 -46.34 55.72
C GLY A 689 34.36 -44.98 55.07
N ASN A 690 35.02 -44.05 55.78
CA ASN A 690 35.41 -42.76 55.20
C ASN A 690 36.60 -42.90 54.25
N LEU A 691 36.35 -43.28 52.99
CA LEU A 691 37.43 -43.45 52.02
C LEU A 691 38.09 -42.12 51.67
N ARG A 692 39.42 -42.06 51.77
CA ARG A 692 40.26 -40.89 51.39
C ARG A 692 39.83 -39.58 52.07
N ASP A 693 39.26 -39.64 53.28
CA ASP A 693 38.66 -38.50 53.99
C ASP A 693 37.72 -37.67 53.08
N SER A 694 36.92 -38.36 52.26
CA SER A 694 36.02 -37.72 51.30
C SER A 694 34.78 -37.13 51.95
N PHE A 695 34.48 -37.52 53.20
CA PHE A 695 33.36 -37.00 53.98
C PHE A 695 33.84 -36.35 55.27
N ASP A 696 33.20 -35.25 55.65
CA ASP A 696 33.27 -34.70 57.01
C ASP A 696 31.87 -34.64 57.64
N ILE A 697 31.83 -34.41 58.95
CA ILE A 697 30.58 -34.22 59.69
C ILE A 697 30.68 -32.97 60.55
N ILE A 698 29.68 -32.10 60.43
CA ILE A 698 29.60 -30.86 61.20
C ILE A 698 28.31 -30.81 62.00
N LYS A 699 28.39 -30.25 63.20
CA LYS A 699 27.24 -30.08 64.09
C LYS A 699 26.61 -28.71 63.88
N ARG A 700 25.29 -28.68 63.65
CA ARG A 700 24.48 -27.46 63.53
C ARG A 700 23.32 -27.50 64.52
N TYR A 701 22.87 -26.33 64.95
CA TYR A 701 21.66 -26.17 65.74
C TYR A 701 20.62 -25.44 64.88
N MET A 702 19.42 -26.00 64.76
CA MET A 702 18.32 -25.47 63.94
C MET A 702 17.00 -25.75 64.65
N ASP A 703 16.19 -24.72 64.91
CA ASP A 703 14.80 -24.85 65.38
C ASP A 703 14.57 -25.82 66.57
N GLY A 704 15.47 -25.76 67.58
CA GLY A 704 15.41 -26.65 68.75
C GLY A 704 15.88 -28.09 68.51
N MET A 705 16.37 -28.40 67.31
CA MET A 705 17.04 -29.66 66.97
C MET A 705 18.55 -29.47 66.83
N THR A 706 19.28 -30.53 67.18
CA THR A 706 20.71 -30.66 66.90
C THR A 706 20.86 -31.56 65.67
N VAL A 707 21.58 -31.09 64.65
CA VAL A 707 21.70 -31.76 63.36
C VAL A 707 23.17 -32.00 63.03
N GLY A 708 23.54 -33.27 62.86
CA GLY A 708 24.82 -33.67 62.26
C GLY A 708 24.68 -33.63 60.74
N VAL A 709 25.36 -32.71 60.08
CA VAL A 709 25.39 -32.60 58.62
C VAL A 709 26.64 -33.30 58.11
N VAL A 710 26.46 -34.42 57.41
CA VAL A 710 27.54 -35.07 56.67
C VAL A 710 27.71 -34.34 55.34
N ARG A 711 28.94 -33.97 55.01
CA ARG A 711 29.27 -33.30 53.76
C ARG A 711 30.29 -34.10 53.00
N GLN A 712 30.12 -34.19 51.69
CA GLN A 712 31.22 -34.55 50.81
C GLN A 712 32.18 -33.35 50.75
N VAL A 713 33.47 -33.60 50.95
CA VAL A 713 34.55 -32.59 50.91
C VAL A 713 35.60 -32.90 49.85
N ARG A 714 35.59 -34.10 49.27
CA ARG A 714 36.41 -34.48 48.10
C ARG A 714 35.54 -35.25 47.09
N PRO A 715 35.75 -35.07 45.78
CA PRO A 715 35.03 -35.84 44.77
C PRO A 715 35.42 -37.32 44.84
N ILE A 716 34.43 -38.18 44.63
CA ILE A 716 34.63 -39.62 44.45
C ILE A 716 34.33 -39.91 42.97
N ILE A 717 35.23 -40.64 42.32
CA ILE A 717 35.08 -41.10 40.94
C ILE A 717 34.58 -42.54 41.02
N GLY A 718 33.42 -42.79 40.43
CA GLY A 718 32.82 -44.12 40.32
C GLY A 718 33.34 -44.92 39.11
N PRO A 719 32.76 -46.10 38.83
CA PRO A 719 31.71 -46.75 39.63
C PRO A 719 32.26 -47.25 40.97
N PHE A 720 31.59 -46.93 42.08
CA PHE A 720 32.08 -47.24 43.44
C PHE A 720 30.95 -47.58 44.42
N HIS A 721 31.26 -48.39 45.43
CA HIS A 721 30.35 -48.72 46.53
C HIS A 721 31.12 -48.79 47.86
N ALA A 722 30.61 -48.13 48.90
CA ALA A 722 31.09 -48.25 50.27
C ALA A 722 29.96 -48.10 51.30
N ILE A 723 30.21 -48.55 52.52
CA ILE A 723 29.32 -48.35 53.67
C ILE A 723 30.00 -47.38 54.64
N LEU A 724 29.46 -46.17 54.76
CA LEU A 724 29.91 -45.15 55.70
C LEU A 724 29.16 -45.32 57.03
N LYS A 725 29.90 -45.55 58.12
CA LYS A 725 29.32 -45.82 59.44
C LYS A 725 29.38 -44.56 60.31
N LEU A 726 28.22 -44.09 60.70
CA LEU A 726 28.02 -42.87 61.48
C LEU A 726 27.51 -43.25 62.87
N GLU A 727 28.09 -42.67 63.92
CA GLU A 727 27.57 -42.79 65.28
C GLU A 727 26.98 -41.47 65.76
N MET A 728 25.79 -41.55 66.36
CA MET A 728 25.15 -40.47 67.11
C MET A 728 25.20 -40.83 68.59
N ASN A 729 26.14 -40.23 69.31
CA ASN A 729 26.42 -40.48 70.71
C ASN A 729 25.71 -39.43 71.59
N TYR A 730 24.69 -39.84 72.35
CA TYR A 730 24.00 -38.97 73.30
C TYR A 730 24.70 -39.05 74.65
N VAL A 731 25.33 -37.96 75.07
CA VAL A 731 26.18 -37.88 76.26
C VAL A 731 25.42 -37.16 77.37
N MET A 732 25.31 -37.82 78.53
CA MET A 732 24.72 -37.26 79.75
C MET A 732 25.78 -37.30 80.87
N GLY A 733 26.14 -36.15 81.43
CA GLY A 733 27.14 -36.06 82.51
C GLY A 733 28.54 -36.55 82.14
N GLY A 734 28.90 -36.55 80.85
CA GLY A 734 30.17 -37.07 80.33
C GLY A 734 30.18 -38.57 80.00
N VAL A 735 29.06 -39.28 80.18
CA VAL A 735 28.90 -40.70 79.83
C VAL A 735 27.91 -40.86 78.67
N VAL A 736 28.18 -41.76 77.72
CA VAL A 736 27.23 -42.08 76.64
C VAL A 736 26.01 -42.78 77.23
N SER A 737 24.86 -42.12 77.19
CA SER A 737 23.57 -42.64 77.65
C SER A 737 22.96 -43.61 76.63
N HIS A 738 23.02 -43.26 75.34
CA HIS A 738 22.58 -44.11 74.25
C HIS A 738 23.29 -43.72 72.94
N ARG A 739 23.44 -44.70 72.06
CA ARG A 739 24.07 -44.57 70.74
C ARG A 739 23.08 -45.00 69.66
N ASN A 740 22.97 -44.21 68.60
CA ASN A 740 22.34 -44.65 67.36
C ASN A 740 23.43 -44.81 66.29
N ILE A 741 23.44 -45.94 65.59
CA ILE A 741 24.35 -46.20 64.48
C ILE A 741 23.58 -46.02 63.17
N VAL A 742 24.17 -45.33 62.20
CA VAL A 742 23.62 -45.18 60.85
C VAL A 742 24.65 -45.69 59.84
N ASN A 743 24.31 -46.78 59.16
CA ASN A 743 25.08 -47.41 58.10
C ASN A 743 24.58 -46.87 56.75
N VAL A 744 25.39 -46.04 56.09
CA VAL A 744 25.03 -45.41 54.82
C VAL A 744 25.70 -46.16 53.68
N HIS A 745 24.91 -46.85 52.86
CA HIS A 745 25.35 -47.51 51.64
C HIS A 745 25.43 -46.47 50.54
N ILE A 746 26.65 -46.07 50.18
CA ILE A 746 26.93 -45.04 49.18
C ILE A 746 27.30 -45.76 47.87
N PHE A 747 26.49 -45.56 46.85
CA PHE A 747 26.77 -45.95 45.47
C PHE A 747 27.15 -44.71 44.66
N VAL A 748 28.24 -44.78 43.91
CA VAL A 748 28.69 -43.69 43.02
C VAL A 748 28.63 -44.18 41.59
N SER A 749 27.91 -43.45 40.73
CA SER A 749 27.79 -43.77 39.29
C SER A 749 29.12 -43.59 38.57
N GLU A 750 29.32 -44.31 37.47
CA GLU A 750 30.40 -44.05 36.50
C GLU A 750 30.22 -42.66 35.82
N TYR A 751 28.97 -42.21 35.68
CA TYR A 751 28.63 -40.95 35.01
C TYR A 751 28.41 -39.80 36.01
N TRP A 752 28.38 -38.58 35.48
CA TRP A 752 28.37 -37.34 36.25
C TRP A 752 27.00 -36.65 36.36
N PHE A 753 25.99 -37.23 35.71
CA PHE A 753 24.63 -36.70 35.53
C PHE A 753 23.58 -37.57 36.25
#